data_AF-A0A7Z9IGJ9-F1
#
_entry.id   AF-A0A7Z9IGJ9-F1
#
_cell.length_a   1.000
_cell.length_b   1.000
_cell.length_c   1.000
_cell.angle_alpha   90.00
_cell.angle_beta   90.00
_cell.angle_gamma   90.00
#
_symmetry.space_group_name_H-M   'P 1'
#
loop_
_entity.id
_entity.type
_entity.pdbx_description
1 polymer ?
#
loop_
_entity_poly.entity_id
_entity_poly.type
_entity_poly.pdbx_seq_one_letter_code
_entity_poly.pdbx_strand_id
1 'polypeptide(L)'
;MLIKLCAIAICVSFTFNTFGSDPKNDYVIVEDPTALIVKIPAKQRPFARQGIAGIGKKQTAKPVFTIEPTGEKVIAKDGTNNNYNLLGGDRGAIPIDCVCETFLYKVGDRVVSLVDSPDGNTQIMIGSMGTLVCGDLVNAWNLPLLVEWDDITNGHDGYNWCDCGASGGNPGSTQCWLVQCDWVEIVDQTLDCVCASLYTVGDRVRLLIDNPHKAPGLLAGASGTVVCGWSSYNQPYVRWDNWDEGNENADFWCDCESEPDIGLTNQLPVYCDWLERIPEIDCVCNAQYYKGDRVQLQVDNPHDTSLLTGDLGTVVCGWDTTKYGEQLFVRWDNFNEGHENSQYCSCETDDSLGIFNISAVQCDWVLAANNNCPEDLNSDTTVNIADILALIAAWGPCGTCDEDISGDGNVDISDLLALMAAWGICPIEFNPVGACVLAQSQICTIVSEVSCFGYGGIGWAEGGSCVDTDLDRIPDVFELGDCSVPNAGYAGSFYNVRDSDNDGINDGDEVYGTLDGLDLPLFGCNPCRYDILVEVDWVFGTGIPADSYKLHANQAANVVASFANAPLWNFNWTVGVTLHLDYGQYPYNGGNSVADPSGNDVVDMDTWGLDGSEYQAIKDANFAANRDGYFHYSLSVWKFSLAGVTYTSSGVSEINGDDFILATGQYFVGDDDRVSNTFMHELGHNLNLRHGGFENLNYKPNYNSVMNYRYQMCGVDVDGDTFPDLVLDYSSGNYIDLNESNLNETIGVTGVGPAIDWDLDGNSNETGINRNINCKIWDAWNCGPYALTTKTCGSGSNCGDSSCNVISDYNDWLNIVYSGISESDFAPKEIIYCGPGERIPIGN
;
A
#
# COMPACT_ATOMS: atom_id res chain seq x y z
N MET A 1 -12.37 -26.81 42.54
CA MET A 1 -12.55 -28.05 41.76
C MET A 1 -13.88 -28.68 42.20
N LEU A 2 -15.00 -28.67 41.47
CA LEU A 2 -15.40 -28.04 40.21
C LEU A 2 -16.93 -27.85 40.33
N ILE A 3 -17.44 -26.63 40.19
CA ILE A 3 -18.88 -26.31 40.21
C ILE A 3 -19.33 -26.09 38.76
N LYS A 4 -20.39 -26.78 38.34
CA LYS A 4 -21.12 -26.57 37.08
C LYS A 4 -22.39 -25.76 37.34
N LEU A 5 -22.57 -24.74 36.50
CA LEU A 5 -23.80 -24.14 35.96
C LEU A 5 -25.17 -24.51 36.59
N CYS A 6 -25.93 -23.48 36.98
CA CYS A 6 -27.29 -23.26 36.46
C CYS A 6 -27.80 -21.85 36.77
N ALA A 7 -28.47 -21.25 35.78
CA ALA A 7 -29.12 -19.96 35.77
C ALA A 7 -30.38 -19.88 36.66
N ILE A 8 -30.79 -18.65 37.00
CA ILE A 8 -32.15 -18.15 37.34
C ILE A 8 -31.99 -16.62 37.64
N ALA A 9 -32.87 -15.67 37.35
CA ALA A 9 -33.98 -15.40 36.43
C ALA A 9 -34.58 -14.02 36.85
N ILE A 10 -35.44 -13.41 36.01
CA ILE A 10 -36.57 -12.48 36.36
C ILE A 10 -36.16 -11.02 36.67
N CYS A 11 -36.79 -9.93 36.19
CA CYS A 11 -37.91 -9.61 35.26
C CYS A 11 -37.88 -8.06 35.10
N VAL A 12 -38.47 -7.49 34.04
CA VAL A 12 -39.66 -6.61 34.11
C VAL A 12 -40.20 -6.37 32.68
N SER A 13 -41.51 -6.55 32.58
CA SER A 13 -42.46 -6.45 31.49
C SER A 13 -42.50 -5.12 30.73
N PHE A 14 -42.93 -5.13 29.46
CA PHE A 14 -44.13 -4.41 29.00
C PHE A 14 -44.67 -4.97 27.67
N THR A 15 -45.98 -4.89 27.55
CA THR A 15 -46.91 -5.52 26.60
C THR A 15 -46.95 -4.89 25.21
N PHE A 16 -46.96 -5.71 24.15
CA PHE A 16 -47.43 -5.33 22.81
C PHE A 16 -48.80 -5.94 22.52
N ASN A 17 -49.78 -5.09 22.16
CA ASN A 17 -51.02 -5.48 21.48
C ASN A 17 -51.07 -4.79 20.11
N THR A 18 -50.80 -5.60 19.08
CA THR A 18 -51.43 -5.67 17.74
C THR A 18 -51.89 -4.41 17.00
N PHE A 19 -51.29 -4.19 15.81
CA PHE A 19 -51.90 -3.96 14.48
C PHE A 19 -50.76 -4.18 13.46
N GLY A 20 -50.82 -4.89 12.35
CA GLY A 20 -51.83 -5.70 11.66
C GLY A 20 -51.09 -6.36 10.48
N SER A 21 -51.34 -7.64 10.27
CA SER A 21 -50.70 -8.54 9.30
C SER A 21 -50.93 -8.19 7.83
N ASP A 22 -49.93 -8.44 6.97
CA ASP A 22 -50.14 -8.96 5.61
C ASP A 22 -49.35 -10.28 5.43
N PRO A 23 -50.01 -11.42 5.13
CA PRO A 23 -49.39 -12.74 5.10
C PRO A 23 -49.01 -13.15 3.67
N LYS A 24 -47.71 -13.23 3.38
CA LYS A 24 -47.11 -14.13 2.38
C LYS A 24 -45.60 -13.94 2.35
N ASN A 25 -44.89 -14.73 3.16
CA ASN A 25 -43.63 -15.41 2.82
C ASN A 25 -43.19 -16.17 4.08
N ASP A 26 -43.29 -17.49 4.04
CA ASP A 26 -42.76 -18.38 5.07
C ASP A 26 -41.23 -18.36 5.00
N TYR A 27 -40.56 -17.99 6.11
CA TYR A 27 -39.14 -18.29 6.32
C TYR A 27 -39.03 -19.38 7.38
N VAL A 28 -38.32 -20.46 7.06
CA VAL A 28 -37.86 -21.45 8.04
C VAL A 28 -36.45 -21.03 8.46
N ILE A 29 -36.28 -20.72 9.74
CA ILE A 29 -34.96 -20.54 10.35
C ILE A 29 -34.35 -21.93 10.55
N VAL A 30 -33.17 -22.16 9.98
CA VAL A 30 -32.29 -23.27 10.36
C VAL A 30 -31.08 -22.62 11.02
N GLU A 31 -30.87 -22.92 12.30
CA GLU A 31 -29.72 -22.44 13.07
C GLU A 31 -28.48 -23.28 12.71
N ASP A 32 -27.44 -22.62 12.20
CA ASP A 32 -26.05 -23.11 12.16
C ASP A 32 -25.13 -21.93 12.52
N PRO A 33 -24.19 -22.04 13.48
CA PRO A 33 -23.43 -20.89 13.98
C PRO A 33 -22.28 -20.40 13.07
N THR A 34 -22.09 -20.90 11.85
CA THR A 34 -20.84 -20.62 11.10
C THR A 34 -20.93 -20.20 9.63
N ALA A 35 -22.11 -19.95 9.04
CA ALA A 35 -22.18 -19.35 7.69
C ALA A 35 -23.52 -18.67 7.37
N LEU A 36 -23.47 -17.49 6.74
CA LEU A 36 -24.62 -16.83 6.12
C LEU A 36 -24.72 -17.25 4.64
N ILE A 37 -25.66 -18.14 4.30
CA ILE A 37 -26.01 -18.45 2.90
C ILE A 37 -27.30 -17.68 2.55
N VAL A 38 -27.16 -16.60 1.76
CA VAL A 38 -28.32 -15.90 1.18
C VAL A 38 -28.62 -16.45 -0.22
N LYS A 39 -29.79 -17.08 -0.39
CA LYS A 39 -30.28 -17.56 -1.69
C LYS A 39 -31.31 -16.58 -2.24
N ILE A 40 -30.93 -15.76 -3.23
CA ILE A 40 -31.83 -14.77 -3.85
C ILE A 40 -32.73 -15.47 -4.90
N PRO A 41 -34.08 -15.34 -4.85
CA PRO A 41 -34.97 -15.85 -5.89
C PRO A 41 -35.03 -14.91 -7.10
N ALA A 42 -35.11 -15.49 -8.29
CA ALA A 42 -35.13 -14.77 -9.56
C ALA A 42 -36.52 -14.21 -9.98
N LYS A 43 -36.45 -13.06 -10.69
CA LYS A 43 -37.40 -12.44 -11.65
C LYS A 43 -38.38 -11.39 -11.10
N GLN A 44 -38.44 -10.22 -11.76
CA GLN A 44 -39.39 -9.93 -12.85
C GLN A 44 -39.10 -8.60 -13.58
N ARG A 45 -39.33 -8.60 -14.90
CA ARG A 45 -39.17 -7.49 -15.87
C ARG A 45 -40.43 -6.63 -15.95
N PRO A 46 -40.39 -5.37 -16.47
CA PRO A 46 -41.56 -4.72 -17.02
C PRO A 46 -41.69 -4.87 -18.55
N PHE A 47 -42.89 -4.54 -19.02
CA PHE A 47 -43.58 -4.98 -20.23
C PHE A 47 -43.19 -4.31 -21.57
N ALA A 48 -43.18 -5.15 -22.62
CA ALA A 48 -43.66 -5.04 -24.00
C ALA A 48 -43.83 -3.66 -24.73
N ARG A 49 -43.22 -3.58 -25.92
CA ARG A 49 -43.83 -2.99 -27.13
C ARG A 49 -43.56 -3.85 -28.38
N GLN A 50 -44.53 -3.82 -29.30
CA GLN A 50 -44.75 -4.76 -30.41
C GLN A 50 -43.81 -4.58 -31.63
N GLY A 51 -43.29 -5.72 -32.11
CA GLY A 51 -43.26 -6.20 -33.51
C GLY A 51 -42.72 -5.32 -34.66
N ILE A 52 -41.67 -5.81 -35.32
CA ILE A 52 -41.56 -6.03 -36.78
C ILE A 52 -40.51 -7.15 -37.00
N ALA A 53 -40.85 -8.13 -37.83
CA ALA A 53 -39.98 -9.26 -38.20
C ALA A 53 -39.24 -8.96 -39.51
N GLY A 54 -37.96 -9.33 -39.61
CA GLY A 54 -37.24 -9.35 -40.89
C GLY A 54 -35.71 -9.54 -40.81
N ILE A 55 -35.27 -10.80 -40.86
CA ILE A 55 -34.06 -11.32 -41.56
C ILE A 55 -32.66 -10.76 -41.16
N GLY A 56 -31.79 -11.66 -40.67
CA GLY A 56 -30.33 -11.55 -40.86
C GLY A 56 -29.48 -12.08 -39.71
N LYS A 57 -28.76 -13.19 -39.92
CA LYS A 57 -27.71 -13.69 -39.03
C LYS A 57 -26.58 -12.65 -38.87
N LYS A 58 -26.12 -12.37 -37.65
CA LYS A 58 -24.70 -12.15 -37.33
C LYS A 58 -24.48 -12.12 -35.81
N GLN A 59 -23.30 -12.60 -35.44
CA GLN A 59 -22.79 -12.78 -34.08
C GLN A 59 -22.81 -11.49 -33.25
N THR A 60 -22.85 -11.72 -31.95
CA THR A 60 -22.68 -10.80 -30.82
C THR A 60 -21.59 -9.75 -31.03
N ALA A 61 -21.97 -8.48 -30.95
CA ALA A 61 -21.11 -7.37 -30.57
C ALA A 61 -21.93 -6.50 -29.59
N LYS A 62 -21.48 -6.42 -28.33
CA LYS A 62 -21.90 -5.36 -27.40
C LYS A 62 -20.96 -4.16 -27.63
N PRO A 63 -21.45 -2.91 -27.51
CA PRO A 63 -20.66 -1.72 -27.75
C PRO A 63 -19.69 -1.48 -26.61
N VAL A 64 -18.42 -1.32 -26.95
CA VAL A 64 -17.41 -0.64 -26.14
C VAL A 64 -17.79 0.83 -26.15
N PHE A 65 -18.13 1.39 -25.00
CA PHE A 65 -18.06 2.83 -24.76
C PHE A 65 -16.71 3.07 -24.09
N THR A 66 -15.78 3.64 -24.85
CA THR A 66 -14.57 4.26 -24.34
C THR A 66 -14.95 5.66 -23.87
N ILE A 67 -14.71 5.98 -22.60
CA ILE A 67 -14.57 7.35 -22.11
C ILE A 67 -13.15 7.42 -21.55
N GLU A 68 -12.36 8.32 -22.13
CA GLU A 68 -10.96 8.59 -21.82
C GLU A 68 -10.83 9.34 -20.48
N PRO A 69 -9.81 9.06 -19.64
CA PRO A 69 -9.42 9.93 -18.55
C PRO A 69 -8.38 10.94 -19.06
N THR A 70 -8.82 11.99 -19.76
CA THR A 70 -7.97 13.16 -20.01
C THR A 70 -8.13 14.17 -18.88
N GLY A 71 -7.30 14.05 -17.86
CA GLY A 71 -6.92 15.19 -17.02
C GLY A 71 -6.02 16.13 -17.81
N GLU A 72 -6.61 16.94 -18.69
CA GLU A 72 -5.89 18.05 -19.34
C GLU A 72 -5.46 19.07 -18.28
N LYS A 73 -4.15 19.11 -17.99
CA LYS A 73 -3.53 20.32 -17.45
C LYS A 73 -3.58 21.40 -18.52
N VAL A 74 -4.34 22.45 -18.27
CA VAL A 74 -4.33 23.68 -19.08
C VAL A 74 -2.93 24.29 -19.02
N ILE A 75 -2.14 24.14 -20.08
CA ILE A 75 -0.93 24.94 -20.31
C ILE A 75 -1.36 26.22 -21.03
N ALA A 76 -1.25 27.36 -20.36
CA ALA A 76 -1.45 28.66 -20.97
C ALA A 76 -0.41 28.89 -22.08
N LYS A 77 -0.91 29.20 -23.28
CA LYS A 77 -0.11 29.61 -24.43
C LYS A 77 0.14 31.12 -24.34
N ASP A 78 1.33 31.54 -23.89
CA ASP A 78 1.83 32.88 -24.25
C ASP A 78 2.59 32.78 -25.57
N GLY A 79 2.19 33.61 -26.52
CA GLY A 79 2.74 33.66 -27.85
C GLY A 79 4.11 34.33 -27.84
N THR A 80 5.00 33.81 -28.68
CA THR A 80 6.33 34.36 -29.01
C THR A 80 7.47 33.92 -28.08
N ASN A 81 7.88 32.65 -28.20
CA ASN A 81 9.26 32.24 -28.54
C ASN A 81 9.38 30.69 -28.52
N ASN A 82 9.83 30.10 -29.62
CA ASN A 82 10.06 28.65 -29.78
C ASN A 82 11.35 28.20 -29.07
N ASN A 83 11.36 28.11 -27.74
CA ASN A 83 12.43 27.41 -27.01
C ASN A 83 11.84 26.73 -25.77
N TYR A 84 11.72 25.40 -25.82
CA TYR A 84 11.54 24.58 -24.63
C TYR A 84 12.90 24.44 -23.96
N ASN A 85 13.07 25.10 -22.82
CA ASN A 85 14.25 24.96 -21.99
C ASN A 85 13.79 24.44 -20.64
N LEU A 86 13.71 23.11 -20.52
CA LEU A 86 13.70 22.45 -19.21
C LEU A 86 15.16 22.37 -18.76
N LEU A 87 15.51 23.22 -17.80
CA LEU A 87 16.83 23.23 -17.18
C LEU A 87 16.90 22.12 -16.13
N GLY A 88 17.72 21.12 -16.43
CA GLY A 88 18.49 20.30 -15.49
C GLY A 88 17.69 19.27 -14.69
N GLY A 89 18.03 17.99 -14.67
CA GLY A 89 19.14 17.30 -15.30
C GLY A 89 19.26 15.93 -14.65
N ASP A 90 18.90 14.90 -15.40
CA ASP A 90 19.42 13.55 -15.25
C ASP A 90 19.71 13.05 -16.67
N ARG A 91 20.89 12.45 -16.85
CA ARG A 91 21.29 11.80 -18.11
C ARG A 91 20.76 10.37 -18.15
N GLY A 92 19.48 10.19 -17.80
CA GLY A 92 18.71 9.00 -18.11
C GLY A 92 18.07 9.17 -19.49
N ALA A 93 17.96 8.07 -20.23
CA ALA A 93 17.49 7.97 -21.61
C ALA A 93 16.45 9.04 -22.00
N ILE A 94 16.75 9.81 -23.06
CA ILE A 94 15.90 10.91 -23.52
C ILE A 94 14.58 10.30 -24.04
N PRO A 95 13.43 10.59 -23.39
CA PRO A 95 12.15 10.11 -23.89
C PRO A 95 11.90 10.61 -25.31
N ILE A 96 11.32 9.76 -26.15
CA ILE A 96 10.94 10.12 -27.51
C ILE A 96 9.46 10.55 -27.48
N ASP A 97 9.17 11.61 -26.72
CA ASP A 97 7.81 12.05 -26.38
C ASP A 97 7.11 12.88 -27.48
N CYS A 98 7.84 13.28 -28.52
CA CYS A 98 7.29 14.05 -29.62
C CYS A 98 6.59 13.18 -30.69
N VAL A 99 6.84 11.86 -30.73
CA VAL A 99 6.18 10.91 -31.63
C VAL A 99 5.48 9.81 -30.82
N CYS A 100 4.54 9.07 -31.43
CA CYS A 100 3.84 7.93 -30.81
C CYS A 100 2.92 8.25 -29.61
N GLU A 101 2.63 9.52 -29.33
CA GLU A 101 1.66 10.06 -28.35
C GLU A 101 1.70 9.43 -26.93
N THR A 102 2.80 8.79 -26.52
CA THR A 102 2.95 8.16 -25.20
C THR A 102 4.43 8.14 -24.77
N PHE A 103 4.72 8.27 -23.47
CA PHE A 103 6.07 8.19 -22.87
C PHE A 103 6.70 6.78 -22.91
N LEU A 104 6.19 5.88 -23.76
CA LEU A 104 6.53 4.46 -23.74
C LEU A 104 7.94 4.18 -24.22
N TYR A 105 8.51 5.03 -25.08
CA TYR A 105 9.75 4.74 -25.80
C TYR A 105 10.84 5.76 -25.50
N LYS A 106 12.05 5.28 -25.20
CA LYS A 106 13.25 6.09 -24.95
C LYS A 106 14.38 5.67 -25.89
N VAL A 107 15.26 6.62 -26.20
CA VAL A 107 16.47 6.30 -26.99
C VAL A 107 17.34 5.33 -26.18
N GLY A 108 17.70 4.20 -26.78
CA GLY A 108 18.50 3.14 -26.16
C GLY A 108 17.69 1.92 -25.74
N ASP A 109 16.36 2.02 -25.69
CA ASP A 109 15.51 0.88 -25.30
C ASP A 109 15.70 -0.29 -26.27
N ARG A 110 15.83 -1.49 -25.70
CA ARG A 110 15.80 -2.73 -26.46
C ARG A 110 14.36 -3.04 -26.81
N VAL A 111 14.11 -3.22 -28.10
CA VAL A 111 12.79 -3.49 -28.64
C VAL A 111 12.78 -4.75 -29.49
N VAL A 112 11.61 -5.38 -29.60
CA VAL A 112 11.36 -6.54 -30.46
C VAL A 112 10.28 -6.19 -31.50
N SER A 113 10.46 -6.65 -32.75
CA SER A 113 9.50 -6.44 -33.84
C SER A 113 8.26 -7.32 -33.66
N LEU A 114 7.09 -6.73 -33.85
CA LEU A 114 5.79 -7.39 -33.78
C LEU A 114 5.24 -7.78 -35.16
N VAL A 115 5.95 -7.44 -36.24
CA VAL A 115 5.48 -7.68 -37.61
C VAL A 115 6.60 -8.16 -38.53
N ASP A 116 6.20 -8.88 -39.57
CA ASP A 116 7.09 -9.29 -40.65
C ASP A 116 7.21 -8.20 -41.72
N SER A 117 8.44 -7.96 -42.18
CA SER A 117 8.77 -7.08 -43.30
C SER A 117 8.24 -5.63 -43.18
N PRO A 118 8.43 -4.93 -42.05
CA PRO A 118 7.96 -3.56 -41.85
C PRO A 118 8.45 -2.63 -42.96
N ASP A 119 7.49 -1.94 -43.58
CA ASP A 119 7.65 -1.07 -44.76
C ASP A 119 8.48 -1.68 -45.91
N GLY A 120 8.37 -2.99 -46.11
CA GLY A 120 8.97 -3.69 -47.23
C GLY A 120 10.41 -4.14 -47.04
N ASN A 121 11.00 -3.97 -45.85
CA ASN A 121 12.29 -4.56 -45.53
C ASN A 121 12.14 -6.03 -45.12
N THR A 122 12.29 -6.93 -46.09
CA THR A 122 12.08 -8.38 -45.90
C THR A 122 13.07 -9.08 -44.97
N GLN A 123 14.00 -8.35 -44.33
CA GLN A 123 14.98 -8.91 -43.40
C GLN A 123 14.52 -8.86 -41.93
N ILE A 124 13.56 -7.98 -41.59
CA ILE A 124 13.03 -7.86 -40.23
C ILE A 124 11.77 -8.74 -40.16
N MET A 125 11.74 -9.68 -39.22
CA MET A 125 10.62 -10.58 -38.98
C MET A 125 10.07 -10.35 -37.57
N ILE A 126 8.87 -10.85 -37.27
CA ILE A 126 8.33 -10.85 -35.91
C ILE A 126 9.31 -11.58 -34.97
N GLY A 127 9.62 -10.99 -33.82
CA GLY A 127 10.63 -11.47 -32.89
C GLY A 127 12.06 -10.97 -33.15
N SER A 128 12.33 -10.28 -34.26
CA SER A 128 13.63 -9.62 -34.48
C SER A 128 13.87 -8.56 -33.42
N MET A 129 15.07 -8.48 -32.86
CA MET A 129 15.42 -7.51 -31.82
C MET A 129 16.15 -6.30 -32.42
N GLY A 130 15.97 -5.14 -31.81
CA GLY A 130 16.64 -3.92 -32.20
C GLY A 130 16.74 -2.93 -31.05
N THR A 131 17.49 -1.86 -31.26
CA THR A 131 17.68 -0.79 -30.29
C THR A 131 17.08 0.50 -30.82
N LEU A 132 16.27 1.17 -30.02
CA LEU A 132 15.57 2.37 -30.43
C LEU A 132 16.52 3.58 -30.48
N VAL A 133 16.52 4.32 -31.58
CA VAL A 133 17.54 5.35 -31.86
C VAL A 133 17.00 6.79 -31.75
N CYS A 134 15.85 7.10 -32.38
CA CYS A 134 15.22 8.43 -32.30
C CYS A 134 13.78 8.43 -32.86
N GLY A 135 13.08 9.57 -32.77
CA GLY A 135 11.76 9.80 -33.34
C GLY A 135 11.69 10.95 -34.34
N ASP A 136 10.84 10.81 -35.37
CA ASP A 136 10.64 11.80 -36.45
C ASP A 136 9.17 12.21 -36.64
N LEU A 137 8.90 13.50 -36.60
CA LEU A 137 7.57 14.10 -36.81
C LEU A 137 7.34 14.55 -38.26
N VAL A 138 8.38 14.75 -39.08
CA VAL A 138 8.26 15.38 -40.42
C VAL A 138 8.75 14.51 -41.57
N ASN A 139 8.74 13.19 -41.41
CA ASN A 139 9.13 12.26 -42.47
C ASN A 139 8.08 12.15 -43.60
N ALA A 140 8.53 11.93 -44.85
CA ALA A 140 7.66 11.93 -46.04
C ALA A 140 6.70 10.71 -46.16
N TRP A 141 6.81 9.74 -45.27
CA TRP A 141 6.16 8.42 -45.30
C TRP A 141 5.33 8.09 -44.04
N ASN A 142 5.30 9.00 -43.04
CA ASN A 142 4.61 8.88 -41.75
C ASN A 142 5.05 7.68 -40.87
N LEU A 143 6.35 7.37 -40.84
CA LEU A 143 6.94 6.31 -40.00
C LEU A 143 7.76 6.91 -38.85
N PRO A 144 7.24 6.90 -37.61
CA PRO A 144 7.75 7.77 -36.53
C PRO A 144 8.98 7.26 -35.76
N LEU A 145 9.27 5.96 -35.70
CA LEU A 145 10.37 5.41 -34.89
C LEU A 145 11.52 4.92 -35.76
N LEU A 146 12.75 5.32 -35.43
CA LEU A 146 13.96 4.78 -36.03
C LEU A 146 14.60 3.76 -35.10
N VAL A 147 14.64 2.49 -35.53
CA VAL A 147 15.25 1.39 -34.78
C VAL A 147 16.47 0.89 -35.55
N GLU A 148 17.56 0.66 -34.83
CA GLU A 148 18.72 -0.07 -35.34
C GLU A 148 18.49 -1.56 -35.05
N TRP A 149 18.26 -2.35 -36.09
CA TRP A 149 17.91 -3.75 -35.94
C TRP A 149 19.17 -4.61 -35.98
N ASP A 150 19.28 -5.54 -35.03
CA ASP A 150 20.49 -6.36 -34.86
C ASP A 150 20.78 -7.24 -36.08
N ASP A 151 19.71 -7.69 -36.75
CA ASP A 151 19.77 -8.79 -37.74
C ASP A 151 19.79 -8.33 -39.21
N ILE A 152 19.77 -7.03 -39.48
CA ILE A 152 19.71 -6.52 -40.87
C ILE A 152 21.05 -6.03 -41.38
N THR A 153 21.26 -6.09 -42.70
CA THR A 153 22.57 -5.74 -43.31
C THR A 153 22.49 -4.63 -44.36
N ASN A 154 21.29 -4.25 -44.82
CA ASN A 154 21.06 -3.20 -45.82
C ASN A 154 19.88 -2.29 -45.41
N GLY A 155 20.03 -1.59 -44.29
CA GLY A 155 19.18 -0.46 -43.89
C GLY A 155 19.63 0.87 -44.51
N HIS A 156 19.07 1.98 -44.04
CA HIS A 156 19.36 3.31 -44.57
C HIS A 156 20.60 3.95 -43.93
N ASP A 157 21.43 4.64 -44.71
CA ASP A 157 22.67 5.30 -44.29
C ASP A 157 22.51 6.84 -44.13
N GLY A 158 22.23 7.27 -42.90
CA GLY A 158 22.33 8.64 -42.32
C GLY A 158 21.96 9.89 -43.17
N TYR A 159 20.89 10.61 -42.81
CA TYR A 159 20.92 12.01 -42.30
C TYR A 159 19.52 12.70 -42.25
N ASN A 160 19.28 13.43 -41.15
CA ASN A 160 18.39 14.60 -40.94
C ASN A 160 16.91 14.43 -40.52
N TRP A 161 16.52 13.28 -39.99
CA TRP A 161 15.11 12.97 -39.70
C TRP A 161 14.91 12.53 -38.25
N CYS A 162 15.45 13.29 -37.30
CA CYS A 162 15.12 13.12 -35.88
C CYS A 162 14.64 14.49 -35.38
N ASP A 163 13.39 14.55 -34.93
CA ASP A 163 12.78 15.76 -34.37
C ASP A 163 12.79 15.74 -32.84
N CYS A 164 12.78 14.55 -32.23
CA CYS A 164 13.02 14.33 -30.80
C CYS A 164 13.72 12.99 -30.54
N GLY A 165 14.21 12.82 -29.32
CA GLY A 165 15.24 11.82 -29.03
C GLY A 165 16.60 12.24 -29.59
N ALA A 166 17.67 12.00 -28.83
CA ALA A 166 19.07 12.30 -29.13
C ALA A 166 19.33 13.53 -30.05
N SER A 167 19.52 14.70 -29.44
CA SER A 167 19.96 15.90 -30.18
C SER A 167 21.43 15.79 -30.62
N GLY A 168 21.64 15.21 -31.81
CA GLY A 168 22.82 15.45 -32.64
C GLY A 168 23.80 14.28 -32.81
N GLY A 169 23.82 13.73 -34.03
CA GLY A 169 25.01 13.07 -34.60
C GLY A 169 24.86 11.57 -34.92
N ASN A 170 24.72 11.29 -36.22
CA ASN A 170 24.82 10.01 -36.96
C ASN A 170 25.43 8.79 -36.21
N PRO A 171 24.71 7.66 -36.01
CA PRO A 171 25.34 6.41 -35.57
C PRO A 171 26.28 5.80 -36.65
N GLY A 172 26.22 6.28 -37.90
CA GLY A 172 27.05 5.76 -39.00
C GLY A 172 26.69 4.33 -39.42
N SER A 173 25.62 3.79 -38.86
CA SER A 173 25.12 2.44 -39.12
C SER A 173 24.28 2.39 -40.39
N THR A 174 24.53 1.37 -41.21
CA THR A 174 23.70 1.03 -42.36
C THR A 174 22.57 0.09 -41.95
N GLN A 175 22.28 -0.10 -40.66
CA GLN A 175 21.34 -1.11 -40.13
C GLN A 175 20.11 -0.48 -39.47
N CYS A 176 19.90 0.83 -39.66
CA CYS A 176 18.73 1.51 -39.16
C CYS A 176 17.56 1.40 -40.14
N TRP A 177 16.35 1.19 -39.61
CA TRP A 177 15.11 1.15 -40.39
C TRP A 177 13.96 1.81 -39.62
N LEU A 178 13.13 2.57 -40.34
CA LEU A 178 11.97 3.25 -39.77
C LEU A 178 10.79 2.30 -39.67
N VAL A 179 10.08 2.35 -38.54
CA VAL A 179 8.91 1.50 -38.24
C VAL A 179 7.79 2.32 -37.60
N GLN A 180 6.57 1.77 -37.56
CA GLN A 180 5.47 2.36 -36.81
C GLN A 180 5.54 2.01 -35.33
N CYS A 181 4.95 2.87 -34.50
CA CYS A 181 4.96 2.72 -33.04
C CYS A 181 4.35 1.40 -32.56
N ASP A 182 3.37 0.89 -33.28
CA ASP A 182 2.61 -0.33 -32.98
C ASP A 182 3.23 -1.59 -33.60
N TRP A 183 4.41 -1.48 -34.22
CA TRP A 183 5.12 -2.59 -34.84
C TRP A 183 6.28 -3.12 -33.97
N VAL A 184 6.49 -2.58 -32.77
CA VAL A 184 7.57 -2.97 -31.84
C VAL A 184 7.11 -2.94 -30.36
N GLU A 185 7.85 -3.57 -29.42
CA GLU A 185 7.66 -3.51 -27.94
C GLU A 185 9.01 -3.62 -27.17
N ILE A 186 9.15 -3.19 -25.89
CA ILE A 186 10.42 -3.07 -25.09
C ILE A 186 10.76 -4.31 -24.22
N VAL A 187 12.05 -4.59 -23.90
CA VAL A 187 12.55 -5.70 -23.04
C VAL A 187 13.69 -5.26 -22.06
N ASP A 188 13.72 -5.60 -20.74
CA ASP A 188 14.79 -5.14 -19.77
C ASP A 188 15.08 -5.99 -18.47
N GLN A 189 16.37 -6.23 -18.05
CA GLN A 189 16.96 -6.66 -16.71
C GLN A 189 18.56 -6.74 -16.60
N THR A 190 19.35 -5.68 -16.23
CA THR A 190 20.86 -5.72 -15.98
C THR A 190 21.40 -4.76 -14.87
N LEU A 191 22.56 -5.04 -14.19
CA LEU A 191 23.14 -4.17 -13.11
C LEU A 191 23.95 -2.96 -13.65
N ASP A 192 23.28 -1.85 -13.92
CA ASP A 192 23.87 -0.81 -14.76
C ASP A 192 24.84 0.19 -14.09
N CYS A 193 24.97 0.21 -12.77
CA CYS A 193 25.78 1.23 -12.09
C CYS A 193 27.11 0.74 -11.48
N VAL A 194 27.47 -0.54 -11.63
CA VAL A 194 28.77 -1.12 -11.24
C VAL A 194 29.36 -2.01 -12.31
N CYS A 195 30.68 -2.19 -12.27
CA CYS A 195 31.44 -3.07 -13.16
C CYS A 195 31.11 -2.86 -14.65
N ALA A 196 30.71 -1.65 -15.05
CA ALA A 196 30.29 -1.33 -16.41
C ALA A 196 29.20 -2.28 -16.97
N SER A 197 28.22 -2.67 -16.15
CA SER A 197 27.16 -3.62 -16.50
C SER A 197 27.67 -5.02 -16.89
N LEU A 198 28.91 -5.37 -16.50
CA LEU A 198 29.53 -6.67 -16.81
C LEU A 198 28.95 -7.84 -16.00
N TYR A 199 28.01 -7.61 -15.07
CA TYR A 199 27.37 -8.62 -14.23
C TYR A 199 25.88 -8.30 -14.06
N THR A 200 25.04 -9.28 -13.73
CA THR A 200 23.61 -9.14 -13.43
C THR A 200 23.31 -9.67 -12.02
N VAL A 201 22.24 -9.21 -11.37
CA VAL A 201 21.81 -9.78 -10.08
C VAL A 201 21.53 -11.27 -10.29
N GLY A 202 22.13 -12.12 -9.46
CA GLY A 202 22.04 -13.59 -9.56
C GLY A 202 23.23 -14.27 -10.25
N ASP A 203 24.15 -13.53 -10.88
CA ASP A 203 25.36 -14.12 -11.46
C ASP A 203 26.21 -14.83 -10.40
N ARG A 204 26.68 -16.05 -10.70
CA ARG A 204 27.67 -16.74 -9.89
C ARG A 204 29.07 -16.21 -10.19
N VAL A 205 29.92 -16.10 -9.18
CA VAL A 205 31.30 -15.57 -9.30
C VAL A 205 32.29 -16.33 -8.42
N ARG A 206 33.56 -16.35 -8.85
CA ARG A 206 34.68 -16.96 -8.14
C ARG A 206 35.69 -15.90 -7.74
N LEU A 207 36.20 -16.00 -6.51
CA LEU A 207 37.25 -15.13 -6.00
C LEU A 207 38.63 -15.56 -6.50
N LEU A 208 39.41 -14.61 -7.04
CA LEU A 208 40.73 -14.90 -7.62
C LEU A 208 41.91 -14.70 -6.65
N ILE A 209 41.66 -14.21 -5.43
CA ILE A 209 42.70 -13.88 -4.45
C ILE A 209 42.36 -14.38 -3.03
N ASP A 210 43.38 -14.61 -2.21
CA ASP A 210 43.20 -14.98 -0.80
C ASP A 210 42.95 -13.74 0.09
N ASN A 211 42.01 -13.85 1.02
CA ASN A 211 41.66 -12.90 2.08
C ASN A 211 41.42 -11.47 1.56
N PRO A 212 40.44 -11.27 0.67
CA PRO A 212 40.15 -9.98 0.06
C PRO A 212 39.77 -8.97 1.15
N HIS A 213 40.24 -7.74 1.03
CA HIS A 213 40.02 -6.69 2.04
C HIS A 213 40.37 -7.10 3.50
N LYS A 214 41.25 -8.08 3.69
CA LYS A 214 41.66 -8.66 4.99
C LYS A 214 40.57 -9.48 5.69
N ALA A 215 39.61 -10.00 4.95
CA ALA A 215 38.65 -11.02 5.40
C ALA A 215 39.38 -12.35 5.68
N PRO A 216 39.61 -12.75 6.94
CA PRO A 216 40.28 -14.00 7.25
C PRO A 216 39.41 -15.20 6.83
N GLY A 217 40.03 -16.25 6.33
CA GLY A 217 39.32 -17.50 5.99
C GLY A 217 38.65 -17.51 4.62
N LEU A 218 38.47 -16.37 3.95
CA LEU A 218 37.95 -16.30 2.58
C LEU A 218 39.11 -16.42 1.58
N LEU A 219 39.30 -17.62 1.01
CA LEU A 219 40.48 -17.94 0.20
C LEU A 219 40.20 -17.89 -1.32
N ALA A 220 41.25 -17.74 -2.12
CA ALA A 220 41.22 -17.79 -3.57
C ALA A 220 40.61 -19.12 -4.02
N GLY A 221 39.63 -19.04 -4.92
CA GLY A 221 38.82 -20.17 -5.35
C GLY A 221 37.48 -20.31 -4.63
N ALA A 222 37.18 -19.50 -3.60
CA ALA A 222 35.85 -19.41 -3.01
C ALA A 222 34.81 -18.95 -4.05
N SER A 223 33.60 -19.50 -3.96
CA SER A 223 32.47 -19.20 -4.85
C SER A 223 31.43 -18.35 -4.12
N GLY A 224 30.71 -17.52 -4.86
CA GLY A 224 29.62 -16.71 -4.33
C GLY A 224 28.69 -16.21 -5.44
N THR A 225 27.68 -15.44 -5.06
CA THR A 225 26.65 -14.90 -5.96
C THR A 225 26.63 -13.38 -5.90
N VAL A 226 26.58 -12.72 -7.06
CA VAL A 226 26.42 -11.28 -7.20
C VAL A 226 24.99 -10.92 -6.80
N VAL A 227 24.86 -10.17 -5.72
CA VAL A 227 23.57 -9.80 -5.15
C VAL A 227 23.16 -8.38 -5.53
N CYS A 228 24.14 -7.50 -5.75
CA CYS A 228 23.91 -6.10 -6.10
C CYS A 228 25.25 -5.39 -6.41
N GLY A 229 25.18 -4.08 -6.68
CA GLY A 229 26.34 -3.26 -7.00
C GLY A 229 26.47 -2.00 -6.18
N TRP A 230 27.67 -1.69 -5.69
CA TRP A 230 27.98 -0.40 -5.06
C TRP A 230 28.63 0.60 -6.01
N SER A 231 27.86 1.59 -6.45
CA SER A 231 28.30 2.56 -7.46
C SER A 231 29.48 3.42 -6.98
N SER A 232 29.49 3.79 -5.69
CA SER A 232 30.44 4.76 -5.12
C SER A 232 31.89 4.25 -5.09
N TYR A 233 32.10 2.94 -5.03
CA TYR A 233 33.43 2.32 -5.09
C TYR A 233 33.62 1.42 -6.31
N ASN A 234 32.60 1.30 -7.18
CA ASN A 234 32.57 0.44 -8.36
C ASN A 234 32.92 -1.01 -8.02
N GLN A 235 32.19 -1.59 -7.07
CA GLN A 235 32.39 -2.94 -6.55
C GLN A 235 31.05 -3.69 -6.53
N PRO A 236 30.97 -4.92 -7.06
CA PRO A 236 29.81 -5.75 -6.85
C PRO A 236 29.88 -6.33 -5.44
N TYR A 237 28.73 -6.46 -4.81
CA TYR A 237 28.59 -7.21 -3.58
C TYR A 237 28.33 -8.67 -3.91
N VAL A 238 29.09 -9.53 -3.25
CA VAL A 238 29.04 -10.97 -3.45
C VAL A 238 28.77 -11.63 -2.13
N ARG A 239 27.74 -12.46 -2.11
CA ARG A 239 27.44 -13.38 -1.00
C ARG A 239 28.25 -14.65 -1.22
N TRP A 240 29.16 -14.94 -0.30
CA TRP A 240 30.11 -16.05 -0.42
C TRP A 240 29.56 -17.32 0.24
N ASP A 241 29.75 -18.45 -0.44
CA ASP A 241 29.32 -19.75 0.05
C ASP A 241 30.24 -20.24 1.18
N ASN A 242 29.66 -20.69 2.30
CA ASN A 242 30.38 -21.34 3.41
C ASN A 242 31.51 -20.50 4.04
N TRP A 243 31.42 -19.17 3.99
CA TRP A 243 32.32 -18.26 4.69
C TRP A 243 31.50 -17.22 5.43
N ASP A 244 31.62 -17.11 6.76
CA ASP A 244 30.79 -16.26 7.61
C ASP A 244 31.63 -15.39 8.57
N GLU A 245 32.94 -15.25 8.31
CA GLU A 245 33.90 -14.52 9.17
C GLU A 245 34.03 -13.01 8.82
N GLY A 246 33.03 -12.43 8.16
CA GLY A 246 32.96 -11.00 7.85
C GLY A 246 32.83 -10.11 9.10
N ASN A 247 33.15 -8.83 8.97
CA ASN A 247 33.14 -7.88 10.10
C ASN A 247 31.73 -7.31 10.35
N GLU A 248 31.29 -7.29 11.61
CA GLU A 248 29.94 -6.92 12.09
C GLU A 248 29.52 -5.45 11.83
N ASN A 249 30.37 -4.63 11.22
CA ASN A 249 30.17 -3.17 11.13
C ASN A 249 30.96 -2.55 9.96
N ALA A 250 30.85 -3.12 8.76
CA ALA A 250 31.29 -2.43 7.56
C ALA A 250 30.08 -2.19 6.67
N ASP A 251 29.51 -0.99 6.83
CA ASP A 251 28.47 -0.36 6.03
C ASP A 251 28.30 -0.99 4.64
N PHE A 252 27.29 -1.85 4.55
CA PHE A 252 26.82 -2.44 3.32
C PHE A 252 26.05 -1.37 2.54
N TRP A 253 26.43 -1.12 1.30
CA TRP A 253 25.76 -0.15 0.44
C TRP A 253 25.71 -0.71 -0.98
N CYS A 254 24.55 -1.12 -1.48
CA CYS A 254 24.35 -1.21 -2.93
C CYS A 254 23.41 -0.13 -3.48
N ASP A 255 23.73 0.27 -4.70
CA ASP A 255 23.11 1.37 -5.43
C ASP A 255 22.65 0.95 -6.85
N CYS A 256 22.93 -0.29 -7.30
CA CYS A 256 22.54 -0.81 -8.63
C CYS A 256 21.54 -1.95 -8.49
N GLU A 257 20.34 -1.79 -9.09
CA GLU A 257 19.17 -2.65 -8.89
C GLU A 257 18.82 -2.87 -7.40
N SER A 258 17.77 -3.63 -7.09
CA SER A 258 17.28 -3.77 -5.70
C SER A 258 18.27 -4.50 -4.77
N GLU A 259 18.26 -4.11 -3.49
CA GLU A 259 19.02 -4.70 -2.39
C GLU A 259 18.20 -5.77 -1.64
N PRO A 260 18.71 -7.01 -1.51
CA PRO A 260 18.38 -7.92 -0.41
C PRO A 260 19.57 -8.19 0.56
N ASP A 261 19.23 -8.17 1.87
CA ASP A 261 19.92 -8.68 3.08
C ASP A 261 21.09 -7.90 3.74
N ILE A 262 20.77 -6.94 4.61
CA ILE A 262 21.67 -6.41 5.65
C ILE A 262 21.96 -7.43 6.77
N GLY A 263 23.17 -7.40 7.33
CA GLY A 263 23.52 -8.09 8.58
C GLY A 263 24.01 -9.54 8.43
N LEU A 264 24.15 -10.04 7.20
CA LEU A 264 24.78 -11.33 6.94
C LEU A 264 26.31 -11.20 6.97
N THR A 265 26.97 -12.06 7.75
CA THR A 265 28.44 -12.04 7.91
C THR A 265 29.18 -12.75 6.78
N ASN A 266 28.45 -13.34 5.83
CA ASN A 266 28.99 -14.07 4.68
C ASN A 266 29.06 -13.25 3.39
N GLN A 267 28.95 -11.93 3.49
CA GLN A 267 28.95 -11.03 2.33
C GLN A 267 30.06 -10.01 2.45
N LEU A 268 30.68 -9.68 1.33
CA LEU A 268 31.77 -8.70 1.31
C LEU A 268 31.84 -8.03 -0.07
N PRO A 269 32.01 -6.69 -0.13
CA PRO A 269 32.31 -6.02 -1.39
C PRO A 269 33.71 -6.42 -1.83
N VAL A 270 33.87 -6.63 -3.12
CA VAL A 270 35.14 -7.04 -3.73
C VAL A 270 35.36 -6.22 -4.99
N TYR A 271 36.60 -5.98 -5.41
CA TYR A 271 36.81 -5.27 -6.68
C TYR A 271 36.42 -6.15 -7.87
N CYS A 272 35.84 -5.55 -8.91
CA CYS A 272 35.41 -6.26 -10.13
C CYS A 272 36.55 -7.14 -10.72
N ASP A 273 37.79 -6.65 -10.71
CA ASP A 273 38.96 -7.37 -11.27
C ASP A 273 39.46 -8.53 -10.38
N TRP A 274 38.89 -8.72 -9.19
CA TRP A 274 39.18 -9.84 -8.28
C TRP A 274 38.16 -10.96 -8.39
N LEU A 275 37.14 -10.75 -9.23
CA LEU A 275 36.09 -11.69 -9.52
C LEU A 275 36.25 -12.23 -10.94
N GLU A 276 35.92 -13.50 -11.07
CA GLU A 276 35.67 -14.14 -12.35
C GLU A 276 34.20 -14.55 -12.37
N ARG A 277 33.43 -14.19 -13.41
CA ARG A 277 32.07 -14.72 -13.57
C ARG A 277 32.18 -16.23 -13.73
N ILE A 278 31.46 -16.96 -12.90
CA ILE A 278 31.22 -18.38 -13.08
C ILE A 278 30.10 -18.48 -14.11
N PRO A 279 30.36 -19.00 -15.32
CA PRO A 279 29.32 -19.08 -16.31
C PRO A 279 28.24 -20.07 -15.86
N GLU A 280 26.99 -19.69 -16.09
CA GLU A 280 25.87 -20.62 -16.08
C GLU A 280 26.06 -21.62 -17.24
N ILE A 281 25.75 -22.89 -17.00
CA ILE A 281 25.98 -23.94 -18.01
C ILE A 281 24.76 -24.02 -18.92
N ASP A 282 24.56 -22.99 -19.74
CA ASP A 282 23.30 -22.73 -20.45
C ASP A 282 22.92 -23.79 -21.49
N CYS A 283 23.88 -24.57 -22.00
CA CYS A 283 23.60 -25.58 -23.03
C CYS A 283 23.44 -27.02 -22.53
N VAL A 284 23.42 -27.28 -21.22
CA VAL A 284 23.06 -28.61 -20.69
C VAL A 284 22.19 -28.51 -19.44
N CYS A 285 21.38 -29.54 -19.18
CA CYS A 285 20.56 -29.68 -17.98
C CYS A 285 19.55 -28.55 -17.77
N ASN A 286 19.04 -27.92 -18.83
CA ASN A 286 18.15 -26.76 -18.77
C ASN A 286 18.69 -25.60 -17.91
N ALA A 287 20.01 -25.38 -17.91
CA ALA A 287 20.68 -24.34 -17.12
C ALA A 287 20.52 -24.48 -15.59
N GLN A 288 20.19 -25.69 -15.10
CA GLN A 288 19.95 -25.94 -13.67
C GLN A 288 21.21 -25.93 -12.79
N TYR A 289 22.41 -25.93 -13.38
CA TYR A 289 23.67 -26.11 -12.65
C TYR A 289 24.71 -25.08 -13.07
N TYR A 290 25.42 -24.54 -12.09
CA TYR A 290 26.53 -23.62 -12.26
C TYR A 290 27.87 -24.32 -12.05
N LYS A 291 28.91 -23.79 -12.68
CA LYS A 291 30.28 -24.28 -12.51
C LYS A 291 30.80 -24.03 -11.09
N GLY A 292 30.74 -25.05 -10.25
CA GLY A 292 31.17 -24.97 -8.85
C GLY A 292 30.14 -25.56 -7.90
N ASP A 293 28.94 -25.88 -8.38
CA ASP A 293 27.88 -26.47 -7.57
C ASP A 293 28.28 -27.81 -6.98
N ARG A 294 27.82 -28.06 -5.75
CA ARG A 294 27.97 -29.33 -5.07
C ARG A 294 26.83 -30.26 -5.46
N VAL A 295 27.22 -31.39 -6.00
CA VAL A 295 26.29 -32.40 -6.49
C VAL A 295 26.63 -33.76 -5.90
N GLN A 296 25.59 -34.53 -5.62
CA GLN A 296 25.71 -35.91 -5.20
C GLN A 296 25.30 -36.83 -6.35
N LEU A 297 26.17 -37.79 -6.65
CA LEU A 297 25.91 -38.82 -7.65
C LEU A 297 24.80 -39.75 -7.15
N GLN A 298 23.75 -39.91 -7.94
CA GLN A 298 22.55 -40.69 -7.60
C GLN A 298 22.59 -42.12 -8.10
N VAL A 299 23.58 -42.46 -8.94
CA VAL A 299 23.76 -43.80 -9.51
C VAL A 299 25.24 -44.13 -9.67
N ASP A 300 25.61 -45.41 -9.50
CA ASP A 300 26.99 -45.84 -9.71
C ASP A 300 27.40 -45.57 -11.16
N ASN A 301 28.56 -44.95 -11.35
CA ASN A 301 29.02 -44.61 -12.68
C ASN A 301 29.41 -45.90 -13.43
N PRO A 302 28.74 -46.24 -14.54
CA PRO A 302 28.98 -47.49 -15.25
C PRO A 302 30.30 -47.51 -16.04
N HIS A 303 30.94 -46.35 -16.20
CA HIS A 303 32.18 -46.18 -16.95
C HIS A 303 33.40 -46.05 -16.05
N ASP A 304 33.24 -45.47 -14.87
CA ASP A 304 34.28 -45.30 -13.86
C ASP A 304 33.88 -46.03 -12.57
N THR A 305 34.33 -47.28 -12.42
CA THR A 305 33.87 -48.19 -11.34
C THR A 305 34.21 -47.74 -9.91
N SER A 306 35.00 -46.67 -9.77
CA SER A 306 35.34 -46.05 -8.49
C SER A 306 34.45 -44.86 -8.12
N LEU A 307 33.52 -44.46 -9.00
CA LEU A 307 32.49 -43.45 -8.71
C LEU A 307 31.17 -44.14 -8.43
N LEU A 308 30.73 -44.08 -7.19
CA LEU A 308 29.57 -44.77 -6.66
C LEU A 308 28.47 -43.78 -6.27
N THR A 309 27.25 -44.29 -6.21
CA THR A 309 26.09 -43.55 -5.69
C THR A 309 26.41 -43.01 -4.29
N GLY A 310 26.09 -41.74 -4.06
CA GLY A 310 26.39 -41.01 -2.84
C GLY A 310 27.69 -40.19 -2.93
N ASP A 311 28.56 -40.46 -3.91
CA ASP A 311 29.79 -39.70 -4.08
C ASP A 311 29.50 -38.22 -4.36
N LEU A 312 30.29 -37.35 -3.75
CA LEU A 312 30.13 -35.91 -3.87
C LEU A 312 31.17 -35.33 -4.82
N GLY A 313 30.71 -34.35 -5.59
CA GLY A 313 31.52 -33.69 -6.60
C GLY A 313 31.14 -32.24 -6.81
N THR A 314 32.03 -31.57 -7.52
CA THR A 314 31.91 -30.15 -7.87
C THR A 314 31.78 -30.01 -9.37
N VAL A 315 30.72 -29.34 -9.85
CA VAL A 315 30.48 -29.14 -11.29
C VAL A 315 31.60 -28.28 -11.91
N VAL A 316 32.08 -28.65 -13.10
CA VAL A 316 33.23 -28.02 -13.76
C VAL A 316 32.88 -27.37 -15.10
N CYS A 317 32.11 -28.05 -15.95
CA CYS A 317 31.60 -27.50 -17.21
C CYS A 317 30.53 -28.43 -17.82
N GLY A 318 29.90 -27.97 -18.90
CA GLY A 318 28.96 -28.75 -19.70
C GLY A 318 29.47 -29.13 -21.08
N TRP A 319 28.95 -30.23 -21.60
CA TRP A 319 29.15 -30.65 -22.98
C TRP A 319 27.85 -31.15 -23.59
N ASP A 320 27.36 -30.41 -24.59
CA ASP A 320 26.28 -30.87 -25.45
C ASP A 320 26.84 -31.33 -26.80
N THR A 321 26.59 -32.61 -27.15
CA THR A 321 26.73 -33.07 -28.53
C THR A 321 25.58 -33.97 -28.95
N THR A 322 25.23 -33.84 -30.22
CA THR A 322 24.27 -34.70 -30.94
C THR A 322 24.56 -36.21 -30.91
N LYS A 323 25.74 -36.64 -30.43
CA LYS A 323 26.17 -38.05 -30.43
C LYS A 323 26.03 -38.75 -29.08
N TYR A 324 26.11 -38.03 -27.97
CA TYR A 324 26.15 -38.62 -26.62
C TYR A 324 25.18 -37.99 -25.60
N GLY A 325 24.44 -36.94 -25.97
CA GLY A 325 23.49 -36.25 -25.09
C GLY A 325 24.14 -35.14 -24.25
N GLU A 326 23.33 -34.46 -23.45
CA GLU A 326 23.75 -33.40 -22.52
C GLU A 326 24.47 -34.01 -21.31
N GLN A 327 25.72 -33.63 -21.08
CA GLN A 327 26.53 -34.18 -19.99
C GLN A 327 27.17 -33.07 -19.16
N LEU A 328 27.22 -33.29 -17.84
CA LEU A 328 27.96 -32.48 -16.89
C LEU A 328 29.30 -33.12 -16.60
N PHE A 329 30.36 -32.31 -16.63
CA PHE A 329 31.67 -32.70 -16.14
C PHE A 329 31.78 -32.29 -14.68
N VAL A 330 32.01 -33.26 -13.80
CA VAL A 330 32.10 -33.05 -12.36
C VAL A 330 33.47 -33.50 -11.87
N ARG A 331 34.12 -32.66 -11.08
CA ARG A 331 35.34 -33.00 -10.34
C ARG A 331 34.91 -33.65 -9.02
N TRP A 332 35.14 -34.94 -8.91
CA TRP A 332 34.71 -35.72 -7.76
C TRP A 332 35.78 -35.73 -6.67
N ASP A 333 35.38 -35.57 -5.42
CA ASP A 333 36.32 -35.28 -4.32
C ASP A 333 37.28 -36.43 -4.03
N ASN A 334 36.82 -37.68 -4.21
CA ASN A 334 37.55 -38.90 -3.88
C ASN A 334 37.91 -39.74 -5.13
N PHE A 335 37.95 -39.13 -6.30
CA PHE A 335 38.22 -39.80 -7.58
C PHE A 335 39.60 -39.43 -8.10
N ASN A 336 40.40 -40.41 -8.52
CA ASN A 336 41.79 -40.18 -8.98
C ASN A 336 42.10 -40.81 -10.35
N GLU A 337 41.08 -41.33 -11.05
CA GLU A 337 41.26 -42.17 -12.26
C GLU A 337 40.79 -41.47 -13.56
N GLY A 338 40.61 -40.13 -13.53
CA GLY A 338 40.00 -39.34 -14.61
C GLY A 338 40.91 -38.95 -15.79
N HIS A 339 40.32 -38.26 -16.77
CA HIS A 339 40.97 -37.86 -18.03
C HIS A 339 41.64 -36.49 -17.98
N GLU A 340 42.91 -36.41 -18.41
CA GLU A 340 43.61 -35.16 -18.71
C GLU A 340 43.42 -34.77 -20.18
N ASN A 341 42.42 -33.93 -20.50
CA ASN A 341 42.39 -33.17 -21.77
C ASN A 341 41.34 -32.05 -21.70
N SER A 342 41.81 -30.81 -21.67
CA SER A 342 41.05 -29.55 -21.62
C SER A 342 40.19 -29.25 -22.86
N GLN A 343 39.96 -30.22 -23.75
CA GLN A 343 39.34 -30.01 -25.07
C GLN A 343 37.84 -30.37 -25.09
N TYR A 344 37.27 -30.72 -23.93
CA TYR A 344 35.94 -31.32 -23.81
C TYR A 344 34.89 -30.46 -23.06
N CYS A 345 35.06 -29.13 -23.01
CA CYS A 345 33.97 -28.22 -22.65
C CYS A 345 33.47 -27.56 -23.95
N SER A 346 32.16 -27.66 -24.23
CA SER A 346 31.54 -27.01 -25.39
C SER A 346 30.62 -25.87 -24.99
N CYS A 347 30.17 -25.86 -23.73
CA CYS A 347 29.31 -24.84 -23.15
C CYS A 347 30.05 -23.65 -22.53
N GLU A 348 31.40 -23.66 -22.51
CA GLU A 348 32.25 -22.53 -22.09
C GLU A 348 33.62 -22.55 -22.81
N THR A 349 34.20 -21.38 -23.11
CA THR A 349 35.55 -21.25 -23.68
C THR A 349 36.58 -20.77 -22.65
N ASP A 350 37.15 -21.66 -21.81
CA ASP A 350 38.58 -21.57 -21.50
C ASP A 350 39.20 -22.87 -20.96
N ASP A 351 40.51 -22.98 -21.20
CA ASP A 351 41.44 -24.08 -21.00
C ASP A 351 41.64 -24.43 -19.50
N SER A 352 40.94 -25.46 -18.99
CA SER A 352 41.36 -26.08 -17.72
C SER A 352 42.63 -26.91 -17.93
N LEU A 353 43.77 -26.25 -17.80
CA LEU A 353 45.11 -26.85 -17.81
C LEU A 353 45.22 -27.99 -16.76
N GLY A 354 45.09 -29.25 -17.19
CA GLY A 354 45.72 -30.43 -16.55
C GLY A 354 45.15 -30.94 -15.21
N ILE A 355 43.83 -30.92 -15.00
CA ILE A 355 43.19 -31.43 -13.77
C ILE A 355 42.92 -32.95 -13.91
N PHE A 356 43.49 -33.78 -13.02
CA PHE A 356 43.32 -35.24 -12.99
C PHE A 356 42.34 -35.69 -11.91
N ASN A 357 41.03 -35.59 -12.16
CA ASN A 357 39.95 -36.18 -11.34
C ASN A 357 38.53 -35.78 -11.81
N ILE A 358 38.33 -35.61 -13.12
CA ILE A 358 37.05 -35.18 -13.69
C ILE A 358 36.44 -36.35 -14.47
N SER A 359 35.14 -36.59 -14.28
CA SER A 359 34.35 -37.54 -15.09
C SER A 359 33.02 -36.91 -15.54
N ALA A 360 32.55 -37.31 -16.72
CA ALA A 360 31.28 -36.87 -17.28
C ALA A 360 30.13 -37.74 -16.78
N VAL A 361 29.05 -37.10 -16.33
CA VAL A 361 27.81 -37.75 -15.87
C VAL A 361 26.61 -37.13 -16.57
N GLN A 362 25.53 -37.90 -16.69
CA GLN A 362 24.27 -37.37 -17.23
C GLN A 362 23.60 -36.45 -16.21
N CYS A 363 22.86 -35.45 -16.69
CA CYS A 363 22.19 -34.46 -15.83
C CYS A 363 21.24 -35.08 -14.79
N ASP A 364 20.58 -36.17 -15.15
CA ASP A 364 19.61 -36.88 -14.31
C ASP A 364 20.27 -37.85 -13.31
N TRP A 365 21.59 -37.97 -13.33
CA TRP A 365 22.35 -38.82 -12.41
C TRP A 365 22.84 -38.05 -11.19
N VAL A 366 22.58 -36.75 -11.09
CA VAL A 366 23.09 -35.91 -10.01
C VAL A 366 21.96 -35.05 -9.42
N LEU A 367 22.06 -34.74 -8.13
CA LEU A 367 21.17 -33.81 -7.42
C LEU A 367 21.99 -32.85 -6.56
N ALA A 368 21.47 -31.64 -6.34
CA ALA A 368 22.01 -30.69 -5.37
C ALA A 368 21.78 -31.20 -3.94
N ALA A 369 22.79 -31.17 -3.07
CA ALA A 369 22.76 -31.81 -1.76
C ALA A 369 22.66 -30.80 -0.59
N ASN A 370 21.67 -30.95 0.32
CA ASN A 370 21.57 -30.29 1.65
C ASN A 370 20.85 -31.24 2.66
N ASN A 371 21.43 -31.54 3.84
CA ASN A 371 20.95 -32.55 4.82
C ASN A 371 20.41 -31.91 6.13
N ASN A 372 19.28 -32.39 6.68
CA ASN A 372 18.61 -31.86 7.90
C ASN A 372 18.14 -32.94 8.92
N CYS A 373 18.77 -34.12 9.00
CA CYS A 373 18.54 -35.08 10.10
C CYS A 373 19.73 -35.06 11.08
N PRO A 374 19.63 -34.42 12.26
CA PRO A 374 20.70 -34.38 13.25
C PRO A 374 21.08 -35.77 13.80
N GLU A 375 20.14 -36.72 13.83
CA GLU A 375 20.35 -38.09 14.30
C GLU A 375 21.09 -39.00 13.30
N ASP A 376 21.28 -38.54 12.05
CA ASP A 376 22.07 -39.18 11.01
C ASP A 376 23.54 -38.71 11.11
N LEU A 377 24.19 -39.21 12.16
CA LEU A 377 25.52 -38.76 12.60
C LEU A 377 26.63 -39.11 11.62
N ASN A 378 26.37 -40.00 10.65
CA ASN A 378 27.30 -40.33 9.58
C ASN A 378 26.85 -39.82 8.20
N SER A 379 25.73 -39.10 8.13
CA SER A 379 25.14 -38.53 6.91
C SER A 379 24.86 -39.57 5.81
N ASP A 380 24.53 -40.81 6.19
CA ASP A 380 24.22 -41.91 5.26
C ASP A 380 22.73 -42.00 4.89
N THR A 381 21.93 -41.01 5.31
CA THR A 381 20.49 -40.84 5.12
C THR A 381 19.63 -41.86 5.85
N THR A 382 20.20 -42.66 6.76
CA THR A 382 19.48 -43.69 7.52
C THR A 382 19.96 -43.74 8.96
N VAL A 383 19.12 -43.33 9.91
CA VAL A 383 19.39 -43.51 11.35
C VAL A 383 19.38 -44.99 11.71
N ASN A 384 20.57 -45.55 11.92
CA ASN A 384 20.78 -46.96 12.12
C ASN A 384 21.86 -47.27 13.19
N ILE A 385 22.38 -48.49 13.16
CA ILE A 385 23.40 -48.94 14.12
C ILE A 385 24.69 -48.14 13.97
N ALA A 386 25.02 -47.68 12.77
CA ALA A 386 26.20 -46.87 12.51
C ALA A 386 26.15 -45.55 13.30
N ASP A 387 24.99 -44.91 13.38
CA ASP A 387 24.79 -43.66 14.13
C ASP A 387 24.84 -43.89 15.64
N ILE A 388 24.28 -45.00 16.13
CA ILE A 388 24.48 -45.39 17.55
C ILE A 388 25.97 -45.54 17.88
N LEU A 389 26.75 -46.11 16.97
CA LEU A 389 28.18 -46.30 17.19
C LEU A 389 28.94 -44.97 17.17
N ALA A 390 28.53 -44.01 16.33
CA ALA A 390 29.06 -42.65 16.34
C ALA A 390 28.74 -41.95 17.67
N LEU A 391 27.48 -41.98 18.11
CA LEU A 391 27.03 -41.39 19.37
C LEU A 391 27.76 -41.98 20.59
N ILE A 392 27.87 -43.31 20.66
CA ILE A 392 28.56 -43.98 21.77
C ILE A 392 30.07 -43.70 21.76
N ALA A 393 30.67 -43.43 20.60
CA ALA A 393 32.08 -43.05 20.52
C ALA A 393 32.34 -41.65 21.09
N ALA A 394 31.34 -40.74 21.03
CA ALA A 394 31.40 -39.38 21.52
C ALA A 394 30.93 -39.19 22.99
N TRP A 395 30.61 -40.28 23.69
CA TRP A 395 29.98 -40.25 25.01
C TRP A 395 30.72 -39.42 26.06
N GLY A 396 30.03 -38.43 26.64
CA GLY A 396 30.58 -37.50 27.62
C GLY A 396 30.32 -36.03 27.28
N PRO A 397 30.92 -35.08 28.02
CA PRO A 397 30.74 -33.65 27.76
C PRO A 397 31.27 -33.30 26.37
N CYS A 398 30.44 -32.69 25.56
CA CYS A 398 30.83 -32.14 24.27
C CYS A 398 30.25 -30.73 24.15
N GLY A 399 30.96 -29.82 23.50
CA GLY A 399 30.49 -28.44 23.33
C GLY A 399 29.42 -28.37 22.26
N THR A 400 29.87 -28.21 21.01
CA THR A 400 29.04 -28.20 19.79
C THR A 400 29.41 -29.40 18.94
N CYS A 401 29.10 -30.61 19.43
CA CYS A 401 29.29 -31.83 18.64
C CYS A 401 27.96 -32.28 18.06
N ASP A 402 28.01 -32.90 16.89
CA ASP A 402 26.83 -33.37 16.18
C ASP A 402 26.10 -34.49 16.96
N GLU A 403 26.82 -35.19 17.83
CA GLU A 403 26.30 -36.27 18.67
C GLU A 403 25.50 -35.82 19.92
N ASP A 404 25.55 -34.54 20.30
CA ASP A 404 24.69 -33.93 21.35
C ASP A 404 23.36 -33.48 20.73
N ILE A 405 22.56 -34.48 20.38
CA ILE A 405 21.27 -34.33 19.71
C ILE A 405 20.27 -33.54 20.58
N SER A 406 20.41 -33.61 21.91
CA SER A 406 19.53 -32.93 22.86
C SER A 406 19.94 -31.49 23.18
N GLY A 407 21.16 -31.09 22.80
CA GLY A 407 21.70 -29.74 22.94
C GLY A 407 21.97 -29.34 24.40
N ASP A 408 22.21 -30.30 25.29
CA ASP A 408 22.38 -30.07 26.73
C ASP A 408 23.86 -29.91 27.16
N GLY A 409 24.78 -30.00 26.20
CA GLY A 409 26.22 -29.92 26.37
C GLY A 409 26.86 -31.26 26.77
N ASN A 410 26.15 -32.38 26.67
CA ASN A 410 26.67 -33.72 26.94
C ASN A 410 26.06 -34.74 25.98
N VAL A 411 26.89 -35.63 25.46
CA VAL A 411 26.44 -36.85 24.77
C VAL A 411 26.18 -37.93 25.83
N ASP A 412 24.91 -38.19 26.13
CA ASP A 412 24.49 -39.16 27.13
C ASP A 412 23.27 -40.02 26.73
N ILE A 413 22.58 -40.58 27.72
CA ILE A 413 21.41 -41.43 27.50
C ILE A 413 20.28 -40.65 26.80
N SER A 414 20.19 -39.34 26.99
CA SER A 414 19.17 -38.50 26.38
C SER A 414 19.31 -38.46 24.86
N ASP A 415 20.54 -38.32 24.36
CA ASP A 415 20.86 -38.32 22.92
C ASP A 415 20.71 -39.72 22.32
N LEU A 416 21.12 -40.76 23.05
CA LEU A 416 20.88 -42.14 22.63
C LEU A 416 19.39 -42.44 22.48
N LEU A 417 18.55 -41.94 23.38
CA LEU A 417 17.11 -42.11 23.30
C LEU A 417 16.49 -41.30 22.16
N ALA A 418 17.02 -40.10 21.86
CA ALA A 418 16.63 -39.29 20.71
C ALA A 418 16.95 -40.00 19.38
N LEU A 419 18.19 -40.48 19.23
CA LEU A 419 18.63 -41.27 18.08
C LEU A 419 17.79 -42.54 17.90
N MET A 420 17.57 -43.30 18.97
CA MET A 420 16.74 -44.52 18.90
C MET A 420 15.27 -44.24 18.58
N ALA A 421 14.76 -43.05 18.89
CA ALA A 421 13.40 -42.64 18.54
C ALA A 421 13.26 -42.34 17.05
N ALA A 422 14.34 -41.95 16.37
CA ALA A 422 14.41 -41.64 14.94
C ALA A 422 14.79 -42.84 14.04
N TRP A 423 14.81 -44.07 14.59
CA TRP A 423 15.30 -45.26 13.91
C TRP A 423 14.63 -45.58 12.56
N GLY A 424 15.42 -45.65 11.49
CA GLY A 424 14.95 -45.94 10.13
C GLY A 424 15.58 -45.03 9.08
N ILE A 425 15.03 -45.06 7.87
CA ILE A 425 15.37 -44.07 6.84
C ILE A 425 15.05 -42.68 7.42
N CYS A 426 16.00 -41.75 7.35
CA CYS A 426 15.76 -40.36 7.73
C CYS A 426 14.49 -39.90 6.98
N PRO A 427 13.42 -39.50 7.69
CA PRO A 427 12.22 -39.03 7.03
C PRO A 427 12.60 -37.82 6.19
N ILE A 428 12.53 -37.95 4.88
CA ILE A 428 12.38 -36.79 3.99
C ILE A 428 10.96 -36.27 4.23
N GLU A 429 10.76 -35.60 5.37
CA GLU A 429 9.58 -34.76 5.53
C GLU A 429 9.80 -33.54 4.65
N PHE A 430 8.97 -33.45 3.61
CA PHE A 430 8.67 -32.17 3.00
C PHE A 430 8.11 -31.30 4.12
N ASN A 431 8.97 -30.50 4.73
CA ASN A 431 8.56 -29.40 5.56
C ASN A 431 8.62 -28.18 4.65
N PRO A 432 7.60 -27.94 3.79
CA PRO A 432 7.59 -26.72 3.00
C PRO A 432 7.74 -25.57 3.99
N VAL A 433 8.82 -24.81 3.82
CA VAL A 433 8.99 -23.57 4.54
C VAL A 433 8.24 -22.50 3.78
N GLY A 434 7.70 -21.56 4.53
CA GLY A 434 6.90 -20.50 3.98
C GLY A 434 6.92 -19.30 4.91
N ALA A 435 6.53 -18.16 4.37
CA ALA A 435 6.33 -16.97 5.17
C ALA A 435 5.27 -17.24 6.24
N CYS A 436 5.56 -16.83 7.46
CA CYS A 436 4.66 -16.91 8.59
C CYS A 436 4.56 -15.55 9.26
N VAL A 437 3.35 -15.02 9.40
CA VAL A 437 3.10 -13.76 10.10
C VAL A 437 2.72 -14.05 11.55
N LEU A 438 3.48 -13.50 12.48
CA LEU A 438 3.23 -13.59 13.92
C LEU A 438 2.58 -12.29 14.43
N ALA A 439 1.29 -12.33 14.78
CA ALA A 439 0.55 -11.13 15.21
C ALA A 439 1.13 -10.44 16.45
N GLN A 440 1.65 -11.21 17.42
CA GLN A 440 2.11 -10.67 18.70
C GLN A 440 3.51 -10.07 18.65
N SER A 441 4.35 -10.54 17.72
CA SER A 441 5.71 -10.03 17.54
C SER A 441 5.85 -9.17 16.29
N GLN A 442 4.81 -9.09 15.46
CA GLN A 442 4.74 -8.31 14.22
C GLN A 442 5.96 -8.55 13.31
N ILE A 443 6.37 -9.81 13.25
CA ILE A 443 7.54 -10.28 12.50
C ILE A 443 7.04 -11.35 11.54
N CYS A 444 7.50 -11.26 10.29
CA CYS A 444 7.43 -12.39 9.37
C CYS A 444 8.67 -13.26 9.52
N THR A 445 8.47 -14.58 9.55
CA THR A 445 9.57 -15.55 9.59
C THR A 445 9.36 -16.68 8.59
N ILE A 446 10.45 -17.27 8.10
CA ILE A 446 10.40 -18.42 7.20
C ILE A 446 10.45 -19.69 8.06
N VAL A 447 9.29 -20.30 8.25
CA VAL A 447 9.12 -21.51 9.06
C VAL A 447 8.13 -22.45 8.40
N SER A 448 8.04 -23.68 8.90
CA SER A 448 6.97 -24.56 8.46
C SER A 448 5.60 -24.12 8.95
N GLU A 449 4.55 -24.56 8.27
CA GLU A 449 3.15 -24.30 8.66
C GLU A 449 2.89 -24.69 10.12
N VAL A 450 3.36 -25.88 10.53
CA VAL A 450 3.19 -26.38 11.90
C VAL A 450 3.90 -25.49 12.92
N SER A 451 5.10 -25.02 12.59
CA SER A 451 5.86 -24.12 13.46
C SER A 451 5.20 -22.75 13.52
N CYS A 452 4.72 -22.24 12.39
CA CYS A 452 4.03 -20.95 12.29
C CYS A 452 2.86 -20.87 13.27
N PHE A 453 1.92 -21.81 13.18
CA PHE A 453 0.77 -21.84 14.09
C PHE A 453 1.15 -22.25 15.51
N GLY A 454 2.22 -23.03 15.68
CA GLY A 454 2.80 -23.36 17.00
C GLY A 454 3.33 -22.14 17.75
N TYR A 455 3.83 -21.13 17.03
CA TYR A 455 4.28 -19.85 17.56
C TYR A 455 3.16 -18.80 17.69
N GLY A 456 1.92 -19.15 17.34
CA GLY A 456 0.79 -18.22 17.34
C GLY A 456 0.70 -17.35 16.09
N GLY A 457 1.25 -17.81 14.96
CA GLY A 457 1.08 -17.16 13.67
C GLY A 457 -0.37 -17.08 13.23
N ILE A 458 -0.70 -15.98 12.54
CA ILE A 458 -2.05 -15.69 12.04
C ILE A 458 -2.20 -15.97 10.53
N GLY A 459 -1.09 -16.10 9.82
CA GLY A 459 -1.04 -16.43 8.39
C GLY A 459 0.22 -17.22 8.04
N TRP A 460 0.08 -18.19 7.13
CA TRP A 460 1.20 -18.96 6.58
C TRP A 460 1.02 -19.14 5.07
N ALA A 461 2.10 -18.93 4.30
CA ALA A 461 2.12 -19.05 2.85
C ALA A 461 3.30 -19.92 2.37
N GLU A 462 2.99 -21.09 1.82
CA GLU A 462 3.97 -22.06 1.29
C GLU A 462 4.90 -21.44 0.24
N GLY A 463 6.22 -21.57 0.42
CA GLY A 463 7.21 -20.98 -0.50
C GLY A 463 7.21 -19.45 -0.51
N GLY A 464 6.41 -18.81 0.34
CA GLY A 464 6.31 -17.36 0.47
C GLY A 464 7.57 -16.75 1.08
N SER A 465 7.86 -15.51 0.71
CA SER A 465 8.93 -14.71 1.30
C SER A 465 8.36 -13.72 2.31
N CYS A 466 9.22 -13.25 3.22
CA CYS A 466 8.89 -12.17 4.14
C CYS A 466 9.21 -10.79 3.57
N VAL A 467 9.28 -10.67 2.24
CA VAL A 467 9.41 -9.37 1.57
C VAL A 467 8.12 -8.60 1.82
N ASP A 468 8.30 -7.33 2.16
CA ASP A 468 7.27 -6.32 2.40
C ASP A 468 7.77 -5.09 1.59
N THR A 469 7.16 -4.87 0.43
CA THR A 469 7.63 -3.98 -0.62
C THR A 469 7.35 -2.51 -0.31
N ASP A 470 6.29 -2.20 0.43
CA ASP A 470 5.89 -0.84 0.79
C ASP A 470 6.13 -0.47 2.26
N LEU A 471 6.65 -1.41 3.05
CA LEU A 471 7.07 -1.25 4.44
C LEU A 471 5.91 -0.87 5.37
N ASP A 472 4.74 -1.46 5.11
CA ASP A 472 3.55 -1.31 5.93
C ASP A 472 3.48 -2.34 7.08
N ARG A 473 4.39 -3.32 7.08
CA ARG A 473 4.58 -4.46 8.00
C ARG A 473 3.83 -5.73 7.59
N ILE A 474 3.11 -5.74 6.48
CA ILE A 474 2.47 -6.91 5.87
C ILE A 474 3.39 -7.43 4.76
N PRO A 475 3.81 -8.70 4.78
CA PRO A 475 4.58 -9.23 3.67
C PRO A 475 3.72 -9.36 2.40
N ASP A 476 4.29 -9.06 1.22
CA ASP A 476 3.63 -9.06 -0.10
C ASP A 476 2.81 -10.33 -0.36
N VAL A 477 3.29 -11.49 0.13
CA VAL A 477 2.61 -12.79 -0.06
C VAL A 477 1.26 -12.87 0.67
N PHE A 478 1.06 -12.01 1.65
CA PHE A 478 -0.18 -11.85 2.38
C PHE A 478 -1.04 -10.71 1.84
N GLU A 479 -0.59 -9.96 0.83
CA GLU A 479 -1.28 -8.81 0.25
C GLU A 479 -1.88 -9.16 -1.10
N LEU A 480 -3.17 -9.51 -1.07
CA LEU A 480 -3.83 -10.12 -2.23
C LEU A 480 -4.25 -9.11 -3.31
N GLY A 481 -4.21 -7.81 -3.01
CA GLY A 481 -4.59 -6.71 -3.92
C GLY A 481 -6.05 -6.74 -4.37
N ASP A 482 -6.93 -7.40 -3.61
CA ASP A 482 -8.32 -7.66 -4.01
C ASP A 482 -9.37 -7.30 -2.95
N CYS A 483 -8.94 -6.81 -1.78
CA CYS A 483 -9.80 -6.44 -0.65
C CYS A 483 -10.81 -7.53 -0.23
N SER A 484 -10.49 -8.80 -0.47
CA SER A 484 -11.41 -9.92 -0.22
C SER A 484 -11.43 -10.42 1.23
N VAL A 485 -10.36 -10.16 1.99
CA VAL A 485 -10.15 -10.62 3.38
C VAL A 485 -9.42 -9.59 4.27
N PRO A 486 -9.97 -8.39 4.51
CA PRO A 486 -9.23 -7.27 5.11
C PRO A 486 -8.72 -7.44 6.57
N ASN A 487 -9.12 -8.50 7.29
CA ASN A 487 -8.74 -8.69 8.71
C ASN A 487 -8.35 -10.16 9.01
N ALA A 488 -7.65 -10.82 8.08
CA ALA A 488 -7.12 -12.17 8.26
C ALA A 488 -5.58 -12.17 8.13
N GLY A 489 -4.93 -13.31 8.35
CA GLY A 489 -3.48 -13.45 8.07
C GLY A 489 -3.08 -13.18 6.62
N TYR A 490 -4.06 -13.00 5.73
CA TYR A 490 -3.93 -12.41 4.40
C TYR A 490 -4.71 -11.10 4.43
N ALA A 491 -4.04 -9.99 4.14
CA ALA A 491 -4.68 -8.70 3.95
C ALA A 491 -5.14 -8.56 2.49
N GLY A 492 -6.28 -7.90 2.31
CA GLY A 492 -6.75 -7.56 0.98
C GLY A 492 -6.07 -6.31 0.38
N SER A 493 -5.08 -5.75 1.08
CA SER A 493 -4.28 -4.58 0.71
C SER A 493 -3.47 -4.78 -0.57
N PHE A 494 -2.96 -3.69 -1.12
CA PHE A 494 -2.09 -3.69 -2.28
C PHE A 494 -0.62 -3.74 -1.85
N TYR A 495 0.11 -4.76 -2.34
CA TYR A 495 1.51 -5.05 -1.99
C TYR A 495 2.56 -3.94 -2.19
N ASN A 496 2.18 -2.79 -2.74
CA ASN A 496 3.09 -1.70 -3.06
C ASN A 496 2.53 -0.33 -2.66
N VAL A 497 1.52 -0.32 -1.80
CA VAL A 497 0.85 0.86 -1.28
C VAL A 497 0.68 0.70 0.23
N ARG A 498 1.52 1.43 0.98
CA ARG A 498 1.59 1.34 2.45
C ARG A 498 0.27 1.62 3.20
N ASP A 499 -0.59 2.40 2.58
CA ASP A 499 -1.89 2.84 3.08
C ASP A 499 -2.84 2.72 1.87
N SER A 500 -3.47 1.56 1.75
CA SER A 500 -4.21 1.15 0.56
C SER A 500 -5.46 1.96 0.33
N ASP A 501 -6.12 2.42 1.40
CA ASP A 501 -7.34 3.24 1.30
C ASP A 501 -7.10 4.75 1.46
N ASN A 502 -5.89 5.16 1.80
CA ASN A 502 -5.41 6.53 1.88
C ASN A 502 -6.10 7.33 3.01
N ASP A 503 -6.27 6.72 4.18
CA ASP A 503 -6.81 7.33 5.39
C ASP A 503 -5.75 7.79 6.41
N GLY A 504 -4.46 7.63 6.07
CA GLY A 504 -3.34 8.04 6.89
C GLY A 504 -2.87 7.00 7.90
N ILE A 505 -3.46 5.79 7.90
CA ILE A 505 -3.05 4.65 8.72
C ILE A 505 -2.37 3.63 7.78
N ASN A 506 -1.27 3.02 8.23
CA ASN A 506 -0.63 1.99 7.40
C ASN A 506 -1.41 0.68 7.50
N ASP A 507 -1.52 -0.07 6.41
CA ASP A 507 -2.33 -1.28 6.35
C ASP A 507 -1.93 -2.29 7.45
N GLY A 508 -0.63 -2.49 7.68
CA GLY A 508 -0.15 -3.34 8.77
C GLY A 508 -0.45 -2.83 10.18
N ASP A 509 -0.62 -1.52 10.41
CA ASP A 509 -1.13 -0.97 11.68
C ASP A 509 -2.58 -1.40 11.91
N GLU A 510 -3.40 -1.43 10.86
CA GLU A 510 -4.80 -1.82 10.95
C GLU A 510 -5.00 -3.33 11.06
N VAL A 511 -4.12 -4.12 10.45
CA VAL A 511 -4.20 -5.59 10.47
C VAL A 511 -3.54 -6.18 11.74
N TYR A 512 -2.45 -5.59 12.23
CA TYR A 512 -1.67 -6.14 13.35
C TYR A 512 -1.69 -5.31 14.63
N GLY A 513 -2.25 -4.11 14.63
CA GLY A 513 -2.07 -3.11 15.68
C GLY A 513 -0.72 -2.39 15.55
N THR A 514 -0.47 -1.38 16.37
CA THR A 514 0.76 -0.57 16.28
C THR A 514 1.90 -1.15 17.12
N LEU A 515 3.14 -0.76 16.80
CA LEU A 515 4.33 -1.15 17.57
C LEU A 515 4.32 -0.64 19.03
N ASP A 516 3.64 0.48 19.28
CA ASP A 516 3.45 1.05 20.62
C ASP A 516 2.25 0.42 21.36
N GLY A 517 1.69 -0.66 20.83
CA GLY A 517 0.70 -1.50 21.49
C GLY A 517 -0.74 -1.00 21.42
N LEU A 518 -1.07 -0.16 20.43
CA LEU A 518 -2.45 0.23 20.14
C LEU A 518 -3.12 -0.86 19.28
N ASP A 519 -4.23 -1.41 19.76
CA ASP A 519 -4.94 -2.52 19.11
C ASP A 519 -6.01 -1.98 18.14
N LEU A 520 -5.56 -1.41 17.00
CA LEU A 520 -6.45 -0.97 15.91
C LEU A 520 -7.34 -2.08 15.33
N PRO A 521 -6.87 -3.34 15.16
CA PRO A 521 -7.73 -4.43 14.71
C PRO A 521 -8.92 -4.68 15.65
N LEU A 522 -8.73 -4.52 16.97
CA LEU A 522 -9.81 -4.64 17.96
C LEU A 522 -10.87 -3.55 17.81
N PHE A 523 -10.48 -2.35 17.38
CA PHE A 523 -11.41 -1.25 17.08
C PHE A 523 -12.17 -1.47 15.77
N GLY A 524 -11.62 -2.32 14.91
CA GLY A 524 -12.21 -2.72 13.63
C GLY A 524 -11.69 -1.94 12.45
N CYS A 525 -10.47 -1.39 12.54
CA CYS A 525 -9.81 -0.73 11.41
C CYS A 525 -9.61 -1.69 10.22
N ASN A 526 -9.51 -1.14 9.01
CA ASN A 526 -9.61 -1.88 7.76
C ASN A 526 -8.85 -1.19 6.61
N PRO A 527 -7.78 -1.82 6.07
CA PRO A 527 -6.92 -1.23 5.02
C PRO A 527 -7.59 -1.03 3.66
N CYS A 528 -8.86 -1.39 3.54
CA CYS A 528 -9.64 -1.28 2.32
C CYS A 528 -10.86 -0.37 2.50
N ARG A 529 -10.96 0.38 3.60
CA ARG A 529 -12.05 1.29 3.91
C ARG A 529 -11.59 2.35 4.91
N TYR A 530 -11.59 3.61 4.47
CA TYR A 530 -11.19 4.76 5.28
C TYR A 530 -11.70 4.68 6.71
N ASP A 531 -10.80 4.88 7.66
CA ASP A 531 -11.03 4.97 9.07
C ASP A 531 -10.64 6.35 9.62
N ILE A 532 -11.38 6.82 10.62
CA ILE A 532 -11.06 8.02 11.39
C ILE A 532 -11.27 7.68 12.85
N LEU A 533 -10.27 7.92 13.70
CA LEU A 533 -10.37 7.67 15.13
C LEU A 533 -10.45 8.98 15.92
N VAL A 534 -11.34 9.03 16.90
CA VAL A 534 -11.50 10.20 17.78
C VAL A 534 -11.64 9.75 19.22
N GLU A 535 -10.82 10.30 20.10
CA GLU A 535 -10.96 10.17 21.54
C GLU A 535 -11.73 11.36 22.07
N VAL A 536 -12.75 11.09 22.89
CA VAL A 536 -13.64 12.11 23.44
C VAL A 536 -13.59 12.06 24.96
N ASP A 537 -12.90 13.04 25.53
CA ASP A 537 -12.92 13.34 26.95
C ASP A 537 -14.00 14.37 27.27
N TRP A 538 -14.41 14.42 28.55
CA TRP A 538 -15.37 15.42 29.00
C TRP A 538 -15.05 15.96 30.39
N VAL A 539 -15.06 17.28 30.51
CA VAL A 539 -14.73 17.98 31.77
C VAL A 539 -15.95 18.11 32.65
N PHE A 540 -15.87 17.73 33.92
CA PHE A 540 -16.95 17.95 34.89
C PHE A 540 -16.58 18.92 36.01
N GLY A 541 -17.57 19.72 36.38
CA GLY A 541 -17.50 20.73 37.43
C GLY A 541 -17.78 20.22 38.84
N THR A 542 -17.46 21.05 39.83
CA THR A 542 -17.75 20.72 41.25
C THR A 542 -19.27 20.72 41.49
N GLY A 543 -19.83 19.54 41.74
CA GLY A 543 -21.27 19.37 41.98
C GLY A 543 -22.10 19.16 40.71
N ILE A 544 -21.45 19.02 39.56
CA ILE A 544 -22.05 18.60 38.30
C ILE A 544 -21.81 17.08 38.15
N PRO A 545 -22.81 16.28 37.75
CA PRO A 545 -22.59 14.87 37.47
C PRO A 545 -21.47 14.69 36.43
N ALA A 546 -20.58 13.72 36.66
CA ALA A 546 -19.41 13.50 35.81
C ALA A 546 -19.77 13.29 34.33
N ASP A 547 -20.92 12.69 34.02
CA ASP A 547 -21.35 12.40 32.65
C ASP A 547 -22.12 13.56 31.97
N SER A 548 -22.17 14.76 32.56
CA SER A 548 -23.08 15.82 32.07
C SER A 548 -22.74 16.37 30.68
N TYR A 549 -21.47 16.28 30.28
CA TYR A 549 -21.00 16.72 28.95
C TYR A 549 -20.40 15.55 28.16
N LYS A 550 -20.65 14.32 28.62
CA LYS A 550 -20.23 13.13 27.92
C LYS A 550 -20.96 13.05 26.58
N LEU A 551 -20.24 12.70 25.51
CA LEU A 551 -20.87 12.33 24.25
C LEU A 551 -21.71 11.07 24.45
N HIS A 552 -23.02 11.16 24.25
CA HIS A 552 -23.93 10.05 24.46
C HIS A 552 -24.00 9.14 23.22
N ALA A 553 -24.38 7.87 23.43
CA ALA A 553 -24.36 6.85 22.36
C ALA A 553 -25.24 7.18 21.15
N ASN A 554 -26.35 7.88 21.33
CA ASN A 554 -27.21 8.39 20.26
C ASN A 554 -26.55 9.51 19.46
N GLN A 555 -25.85 10.43 20.12
CA GLN A 555 -25.08 11.49 19.47
C GLN A 555 -23.94 10.88 18.64
N ALA A 556 -23.18 9.97 19.24
CA ALA A 556 -22.14 9.23 18.53
C ALA A 556 -22.70 8.44 17.33
N ALA A 557 -23.83 7.75 17.50
CA ALA A 557 -24.46 6.97 16.43
C ALA A 557 -24.90 7.83 15.23
N ASN A 558 -25.37 9.06 15.46
CA ASN A 558 -25.74 9.98 14.39
C ASN A 558 -24.53 10.36 13.53
N VAL A 559 -23.41 10.73 14.17
CA VAL A 559 -22.17 11.09 13.46
C VAL A 559 -21.59 9.88 12.73
N VAL A 560 -21.48 8.72 13.39
CA VAL A 560 -21.01 7.47 12.78
C VAL A 560 -21.86 7.08 11.57
N ALA A 561 -23.19 7.25 11.65
CA ALA A 561 -24.08 6.96 10.53
C ALA A 561 -23.88 7.93 9.36
N SER A 562 -23.55 9.19 9.61
CA SER A 562 -23.25 10.17 8.54
C SER A 562 -22.00 9.76 7.76
N PHE A 563 -20.89 9.50 8.46
CA PHE A 563 -19.63 9.05 7.85
C PHE A 563 -19.77 7.71 7.12
N ALA A 564 -20.52 6.76 7.69
CA ALA A 564 -20.78 5.46 7.05
C ALA A 564 -21.60 5.58 5.74
N ASN A 565 -22.37 6.66 5.57
CA ASN A 565 -23.14 6.93 4.35
C ASN A 565 -22.43 7.91 3.39
N ALA A 566 -21.20 8.35 3.72
CA ALA A 566 -20.46 9.27 2.87
C ALA A 566 -20.30 8.70 1.44
N PRO A 567 -20.42 9.53 0.39
CA PRO A 567 -20.39 9.11 -1.02
C PRO A 567 -18.96 8.81 -1.52
N LEU A 568 -18.14 8.17 -0.69
CA LEU A 568 -16.78 7.75 -0.99
C LEU A 568 -16.76 6.27 -1.30
N TRP A 569 -16.08 5.88 -2.38
CA TRP A 569 -15.98 4.47 -2.78
C TRP A 569 -14.73 3.84 -2.18
N ASN A 570 -14.91 2.64 -1.61
CA ASN A 570 -13.85 1.82 -1.05
C ASN A 570 -13.47 0.68 -2.01
N PHE A 571 -12.25 0.17 -1.90
CA PHE A 571 -11.73 -0.91 -2.76
C PHE A 571 -12.47 -2.24 -2.55
N ASN A 572 -13.08 -2.44 -1.39
CA ASN A 572 -13.95 -3.58 -1.08
C ASN A 572 -15.39 -3.45 -1.63
N TRP A 573 -15.66 -2.48 -2.52
CA TRP A 573 -16.96 -2.18 -3.11
C TRP A 573 -18.03 -1.67 -2.13
N THR A 574 -17.63 -1.26 -0.93
CA THR A 574 -18.48 -0.53 0.00
C THR A 574 -18.38 0.97 -0.22
N VAL A 575 -19.20 1.73 0.51
CA VAL A 575 -19.13 3.20 0.53
C VAL A 575 -18.95 3.71 1.96
N GLY A 576 -18.42 4.91 2.06
CA GLY A 576 -18.30 5.69 3.29
C GLY A 576 -17.12 5.31 4.17
N VAL A 577 -16.97 6.06 5.25
CA VAL A 577 -15.84 6.03 6.19
C VAL A 577 -16.27 5.31 7.48
N THR A 578 -15.39 4.54 8.11
CA THR A 578 -15.59 4.08 9.49
C THR A 578 -15.13 5.16 10.45
N LEU A 579 -16.06 5.69 11.26
CA LEU A 579 -15.70 6.61 12.32
C LEU A 579 -15.64 5.86 13.66
N HIS A 580 -14.45 5.74 14.24
CA HIS A 580 -14.16 5.13 15.53
C HIS A 580 -14.20 6.20 16.63
N LEU A 581 -15.34 6.35 17.29
CA LEU A 581 -15.50 7.31 18.40
C LEU A 581 -15.28 6.61 19.74
N ASP A 582 -14.23 6.95 20.47
CA ASP A 582 -14.00 6.53 21.85
C ASP A 582 -14.51 7.59 22.84
N TYR A 583 -15.70 7.36 23.40
CA TYR A 583 -16.27 8.17 24.49
C TYR A 583 -16.33 7.34 25.79
N GLY A 584 -15.37 6.43 25.98
CA GLY A 584 -15.23 5.60 27.19
C GLY A 584 -16.11 4.35 27.23
N GLN A 585 -16.48 3.82 26.06
CA GLN A 585 -17.25 2.58 25.90
C GLN A 585 -16.38 1.45 25.33
N TYR A 586 -16.61 0.21 25.78
CA TYR A 586 -15.94 -0.97 25.22
C TYR A 586 -16.20 -1.11 23.70
N PRO A 587 -15.21 -1.52 22.88
CA PRO A 587 -13.86 -2.00 23.24
C PRO A 587 -12.85 -0.91 23.58
N TYR A 588 -13.20 0.36 23.38
CA TYR A 588 -12.35 1.49 23.68
C TYR A 588 -12.25 1.75 25.20
N ASN A 589 -11.16 2.42 25.60
CA ASN A 589 -10.84 2.64 27.01
C ASN A 589 -10.06 3.94 27.31
N GLY A 590 -9.88 4.84 26.33
CA GLY A 590 -9.20 6.12 26.57
C GLY A 590 -10.16 7.20 27.04
N GLY A 591 -11.25 7.42 26.30
CA GLY A 591 -12.20 8.48 26.55
C GLY A 591 -12.76 8.44 27.97
N ASN A 592 -12.63 9.54 28.71
CA ASN A 592 -12.91 9.55 30.14
C ASN A 592 -13.44 10.89 30.68
N SER A 593 -13.87 10.84 31.94
CA SER A 593 -14.31 12.04 32.67
C SER A 593 -13.11 12.73 33.32
N VAL A 594 -12.87 13.98 32.94
CA VAL A 594 -11.78 14.80 33.45
C VAL A 594 -12.31 15.77 34.50
N ALA A 595 -11.68 15.84 35.66
CA ALA A 595 -12.03 16.86 36.66
C ALA A 595 -11.49 18.21 36.20
N ASP A 596 -12.33 19.25 36.20
CA ASP A 596 -11.92 20.62 35.90
C ASP A 596 -10.77 21.07 36.85
N PRO A 597 -9.54 21.31 36.33
CA PRO A 597 -8.40 21.72 37.14
C PRO A 597 -8.59 23.07 37.84
N SER A 598 -9.25 24.02 37.18
CA SER A 598 -9.52 25.36 37.72
C SER A 598 -10.80 25.42 38.57
N GLY A 599 -11.72 24.48 38.38
CA GLY A 599 -12.97 24.32 39.12
C GLY A 599 -13.96 25.46 38.90
N ASN A 600 -13.84 26.17 37.79
CA ASN A 600 -14.68 27.31 37.41
C ASN A 600 -15.68 26.98 36.27
N ASP A 601 -15.72 25.72 35.84
CA ASP A 601 -16.49 25.15 34.73
C ASP A 601 -16.17 25.75 33.35
N VAL A 602 -14.97 26.34 33.19
CA VAL A 602 -14.47 26.98 31.97
C VAL A 602 -13.03 26.51 31.73
N VAL A 603 -12.81 25.79 30.63
CA VAL A 603 -11.44 25.40 30.25
C VAL A 603 -10.72 26.59 29.63
N ASP A 604 -9.57 26.97 30.18
CA ASP A 604 -8.79 28.12 29.74
C ASP A 604 -7.82 27.78 28.60
N MET A 605 -7.95 28.55 27.52
CA MET A 605 -7.02 28.59 26.40
C MET A 605 -6.23 29.90 26.52
N ASP A 606 -4.97 29.83 26.95
CA ASP A 606 -4.14 31.00 27.25
C ASP A 606 -3.89 31.91 26.03
N THR A 607 -3.99 31.33 24.83
CA THR A 607 -3.64 31.92 23.54
C THR A 607 -4.71 31.68 22.48
N TRP A 608 -4.49 32.18 21.26
CA TRP A 608 -5.40 32.03 20.12
C TRP A 608 -5.19 30.67 19.41
N GLY A 609 -5.00 29.59 20.21
CA GLY A 609 -4.64 28.22 19.81
C GLY A 609 -5.25 27.19 20.76
N LEU A 610 -5.37 25.91 20.37
CA LEU A 610 -5.56 24.77 21.30
C LEU A 610 -4.26 24.43 22.04
N ASP A 611 -3.62 25.48 22.58
CA ASP A 611 -2.28 25.45 23.19
C ASP A 611 -2.29 26.05 24.61
N GLY A 612 -3.47 26.21 25.21
CA GLY A 612 -3.63 26.71 26.57
C GLY A 612 -3.07 25.76 27.62
N SER A 613 -2.49 26.29 28.69
CA SER A 613 -1.88 25.48 29.75
C SER A 613 -2.87 24.57 30.47
N GLU A 614 -4.16 24.94 30.56
CA GLU A 614 -5.18 24.06 31.13
C GLU A 614 -5.61 22.97 30.16
N TYR A 615 -5.87 23.30 28.89
CA TYR A 615 -6.19 22.33 27.84
C TYR A 615 -5.05 21.29 27.66
N GLN A 616 -3.81 21.75 27.52
CA GLN A 616 -2.65 20.88 27.35
C GLN A 616 -2.44 19.99 28.57
N ALA A 617 -2.60 20.53 29.79
CA ALA A 617 -2.49 19.72 31.01
C ALA A 617 -3.57 18.63 31.11
N ILE A 618 -4.75 18.87 30.51
CA ILE A 618 -5.80 17.87 30.40
C ILE A 618 -5.40 16.79 29.36
N LYS A 619 -4.99 17.18 28.14
CA LYS A 619 -4.56 16.25 27.08
C LYS A 619 -3.38 15.39 27.57
N ASP A 620 -2.31 16.00 28.09
CA ASP A 620 -1.12 15.31 28.60
C ASP A 620 -1.41 14.26 29.69
N ALA A 621 -2.47 14.48 30.48
CA ALA A 621 -2.83 13.61 31.59
C ALA A 621 -3.78 12.46 31.21
N ASN A 622 -4.51 12.60 30.09
CA ASN A 622 -5.62 11.70 29.74
C ASN A 622 -5.48 11.05 28.36
N PHE A 623 -4.72 11.66 27.44
CA PHE A 623 -4.45 11.12 26.12
C PHE A 623 -3.19 10.23 26.15
N ALA A 624 -3.34 8.97 25.77
CA ALA A 624 -2.22 8.02 25.78
C ALA A 624 -1.24 8.29 24.64
N ALA A 625 0.07 8.30 24.92
CA ALA A 625 1.09 8.61 23.91
C ALA A 625 1.07 7.68 22.69
N ASN A 626 0.60 6.43 22.83
CA ASN A 626 0.47 5.49 21.71
C ASN A 626 -0.76 5.74 20.82
N ARG A 627 -1.55 6.78 21.09
CA ARG A 627 -2.66 7.27 20.26
C ARG A 627 -2.29 8.49 19.43
N ASP A 628 -1.17 9.12 19.75
CA ASP A 628 -0.60 10.23 18.96
C ASP A 628 -0.35 9.76 17.52
N GLY A 629 -0.72 10.57 16.53
CA GLY A 629 -0.63 10.17 15.14
C GLY A 629 -1.79 9.30 14.61
N TYR A 630 -2.74 8.88 15.44
CA TYR A 630 -3.87 8.03 15.02
C TYR A 630 -5.25 8.59 15.42
N PHE A 631 -5.36 9.20 16.60
CA PHE A 631 -6.62 9.72 17.11
C PHE A 631 -6.66 11.25 17.04
N HIS A 632 -7.78 11.79 16.56
CA HIS A 632 -8.17 13.16 16.90
C HIS A 632 -8.57 13.23 18.38
N TYR A 633 -8.19 14.28 19.08
CA TYR A 633 -8.56 14.49 20.48
C TYR A 633 -9.64 15.57 20.62
N SER A 634 -10.78 15.15 21.18
CA SER A 634 -11.94 15.98 21.44
C SER A 634 -12.13 16.19 22.94
N LEU A 635 -12.23 17.45 23.38
CA LEU A 635 -12.58 17.76 24.75
C LEU A 635 -13.98 18.39 24.83
N SER A 636 -14.92 17.69 25.46
CA SER A 636 -16.27 18.19 25.71
C SER A 636 -16.33 19.01 27.01
N VAL A 637 -16.79 20.25 26.91
CA VAL A 637 -16.76 21.22 28.02
C VAL A 637 -18.09 21.94 28.17
N TRP A 638 -18.30 22.60 29.32
CA TRP A 638 -19.39 23.58 29.42
C TRP A 638 -19.09 24.78 28.51
N LYS A 639 -17.93 25.40 28.74
CA LYS A 639 -17.43 26.63 28.12
C LYS A 639 -15.91 26.59 28.04
N PHE A 640 -15.36 27.42 27.17
CA PHE A 640 -13.94 27.73 27.15
C PHE A 640 -13.70 29.24 27.23
N SER A 641 -12.51 29.62 27.67
CA SER A 641 -12.00 30.99 27.55
C SER A 641 -10.82 31.04 26.61
N LEU A 642 -10.66 32.18 25.91
CA LEU A 642 -9.46 32.48 25.13
C LEU A 642 -8.88 33.80 25.62
N ALA A 643 -7.58 33.80 25.92
CA ALA A 643 -6.87 34.97 26.43
C ALA A 643 -7.62 35.66 27.60
N GLY A 644 -8.20 34.86 28.50
CA GLY A 644 -8.96 35.31 29.67
C GLY A 644 -10.37 35.84 29.38
N VAL A 645 -10.90 35.67 28.17
CA VAL A 645 -12.28 36.03 27.80
C VAL A 645 -13.10 34.75 27.64
N THR A 646 -14.18 34.59 28.40
CA THR A 646 -15.09 33.44 28.26
C THR A 646 -15.97 33.59 27.01
N TYR A 647 -16.00 32.56 26.18
CA TYR A 647 -16.82 32.50 24.97
C TYR A 647 -18.08 31.66 25.19
N THR A 648 -19.11 31.91 24.37
CA THR A 648 -20.35 31.13 24.34
C THR A 648 -20.53 30.40 23.00
N SER A 649 -19.40 30.12 22.36
CA SER A 649 -19.30 29.38 21.11
C SER A 649 -19.64 27.91 21.34
N SER A 650 -20.11 27.22 20.30
CA SER A 650 -20.46 25.79 20.36
C SER A 650 -19.24 24.87 20.30
N GLY A 651 -18.08 25.39 19.87
CA GLY A 651 -16.85 24.63 19.73
C GLY A 651 -15.73 25.47 19.14
N VAL A 652 -14.54 24.90 19.14
CA VAL A 652 -13.34 25.46 18.52
C VAL A 652 -12.46 24.30 18.08
N SER A 653 -11.83 24.42 16.93
CA SER A 653 -11.07 23.33 16.32
C SER A 653 -9.84 23.87 15.60
N GLU A 654 -8.83 23.02 15.49
CA GLU A 654 -7.72 23.24 14.56
C GLU A 654 -8.15 23.08 13.11
N ILE A 655 -7.44 23.73 12.20
CA ILE A 655 -7.64 23.54 10.76
C ILE A 655 -6.54 22.62 10.26
N ASN A 656 -6.93 21.49 9.69
CA ASN A 656 -6.01 20.44 9.27
C ASN A 656 -5.10 20.00 10.43
N GLY A 657 -5.71 19.47 11.48
CA GLY A 657 -5.06 19.09 12.74
C GLY A 657 -5.79 17.92 13.42
N ASP A 658 -5.43 17.65 14.67
CA ASP A 658 -5.96 16.53 15.46
C ASP A 658 -6.87 16.97 16.63
N ASP A 659 -6.87 18.26 16.98
CA ASP A 659 -7.47 18.75 18.23
C ASP A 659 -8.74 19.58 18.05
N PHE A 660 -9.75 19.32 18.88
CA PHE A 660 -10.94 20.18 18.98
C PHE A 660 -11.64 20.16 20.34
N ILE A 661 -12.44 21.19 20.59
CA ILE A 661 -13.29 21.34 21.76
C ILE A 661 -14.75 21.41 21.33
N LEU A 662 -15.58 20.62 22.03
CA LEU A 662 -17.03 20.65 21.93
C LEU A 662 -17.62 21.37 23.16
N ALA A 663 -18.19 22.55 22.98
CA ALA A 663 -18.70 23.39 24.07
C ALA A 663 -20.24 23.41 24.14
N THR A 664 -20.83 22.41 24.78
CA THR A 664 -22.29 22.15 24.74
C THR A 664 -23.07 22.68 25.94
N GLY A 665 -22.39 23.12 27.00
CA GLY A 665 -22.99 23.40 28.32
C GLY A 665 -24.02 24.53 28.38
N GLN A 666 -24.01 25.48 27.43
CA GLN A 666 -24.92 26.64 27.52
C GLN A 666 -26.29 26.40 26.87
N TYR A 667 -26.39 25.54 25.86
CA TYR A 667 -27.59 25.48 25.00
C TYR A 667 -28.01 24.08 24.54
N PHE A 668 -27.15 23.06 24.68
CA PHE A 668 -27.28 21.81 23.91
C PHE A 668 -27.19 20.54 24.75
N VAL A 669 -27.07 20.66 26.08
CA VAL A 669 -27.01 19.49 26.96
C VAL A 669 -28.29 18.65 26.77
N GLY A 670 -28.14 17.46 26.20
CA GLY A 670 -29.23 16.53 25.90
C GLY A 670 -30.00 16.78 24.59
N ASP A 671 -29.51 17.65 23.70
CA ASP A 671 -30.02 17.82 22.34
C ASP A 671 -29.17 17.03 21.36
N ASP A 672 -29.65 15.85 20.98
CA ASP A 672 -28.82 14.88 20.24
C ASP A 672 -28.39 15.41 18.87
N ASP A 673 -29.31 16.03 18.13
CA ASP A 673 -29.05 16.50 16.77
C ASP A 673 -28.02 17.62 16.78
N ARG A 674 -28.19 18.62 17.67
CA ARG A 674 -27.27 19.77 17.71
C ARG A 674 -25.88 19.40 18.21
N VAL A 675 -25.79 18.48 19.17
CA VAL A 675 -24.49 17.97 19.64
C VAL A 675 -23.80 17.19 18.52
N SER A 676 -24.53 16.32 17.81
CA SER A 676 -23.99 15.54 16.69
C SER A 676 -23.51 16.44 15.56
N ASN A 677 -24.31 17.44 15.17
CA ASN A 677 -23.96 18.35 14.09
C ASN A 677 -22.76 19.23 14.46
N THR A 678 -22.70 19.70 15.71
CA THR A 678 -21.55 20.48 16.19
C THR A 678 -20.30 19.62 16.25
N PHE A 679 -20.39 18.40 16.78
CA PHE A 679 -19.26 17.48 16.81
C PHE A 679 -18.70 17.23 15.40
N MET A 680 -19.58 16.93 14.44
CA MET A 680 -19.17 16.75 13.04
C MET A 680 -18.59 18.04 12.46
N HIS A 681 -19.16 19.21 12.75
CA HIS A 681 -18.61 20.49 12.30
C HIS A 681 -17.18 20.73 12.81
N GLU A 682 -16.93 20.52 14.11
CA GLU A 682 -15.60 20.73 14.67
C GLU A 682 -14.60 19.68 14.16
N LEU A 683 -15.01 18.42 13.99
CA LEU A 683 -14.20 17.40 13.33
C LEU A 683 -13.89 17.76 11.87
N GLY A 684 -14.83 18.38 11.16
CA GLY A 684 -14.63 18.84 9.78
C GLY A 684 -13.49 19.85 9.63
N HIS A 685 -13.28 20.71 10.64
CA HIS A 685 -12.12 21.62 10.67
C HIS A 685 -10.79 20.87 10.75
N ASN A 686 -10.70 19.85 11.61
CA ASN A 686 -9.54 18.96 11.67
C ASN A 686 -9.28 18.26 10.33
N LEU A 687 -10.34 17.96 9.58
CA LEU A 687 -10.30 17.40 8.23
C LEU A 687 -10.12 18.45 7.12
N ASN A 688 -9.66 19.66 7.47
CA ASN A 688 -9.35 20.80 6.60
C ASN A 688 -10.56 21.46 5.90
N LEU A 689 -11.78 21.25 6.39
CA LEU A 689 -12.96 21.94 5.89
C LEU A 689 -13.13 23.30 6.56
N ARG A 690 -13.64 24.26 5.80
CA ARG A 690 -13.99 25.60 6.26
C ARG A 690 -15.47 25.84 6.04
N HIS A 691 -16.00 26.94 6.58
CA HIS A 691 -17.44 27.19 6.56
C HIS A 691 -18.09 27.36 5.18
N GLY A 692 -17.28 27.58 4.14
CA GLY A 692 -17.70 27.63 2.74
C GLY A 692 -17.10 26.52 1.89
N GLY A 693 -16.57 25.46 2.51
CA GLY A 693 -15.80 24.38 1.90
C GLY A 693 -14.31 24.67 1.97
N PHE A 694 -13.78 25.26 0.91
CA PHE A 694 -12.37 25.68 0.80
C PHE A 694 -12.11 27.13 1.27
N GLU A 695 -13.14 27.82 1.75
CA GLU A 695 -13.10 29.25 2.11
C GLU A 695 -13.90 29.55 3.38
N ASN A 696 -13.67 30.72 3.98
CA ASN A 696 -14.34 31.13 5.21
C ASN A 696 -15.75 31.75 4.97
N LEU A 697 -16.22 31.78 3.72
CA LEU A 697 -17.48 32.40 3.34
C LEU A 697 -18.68 31.59 3.84
N ASN A 698 -19.51 32.21 4.67
CA ASN A 698 -20.59 31.56 5.39
C ASN A 698 -21.97 31.75 4.74
N TYR A 699 -22.96 30.96 5.18
CA TYR A 699 -24.40 31.09 4.87
C TYR A 699 -24.78 30.91 3.39
N LYS A 700 -23.87 30.41 2.57
CA LYS A 700 -24.07 30.08 1.15
C LYS A 700 -25.22 29.06 1.03
N PRO A 701 -26.36 29.40 0.39
CA PRO A 701 -27.49 28.47 0.28
C PRO A 701 -27.23 27.27 -0.64
N ASN A 702 -26.22 27.33 -1.52
CA ASN A 702 -25.81 26.20 -2.35
C ASN A 702 -24.66 25.38 -1.76
N TYR A 703 -24.03 25.80 -0.65
CA TYR A 703 -23.03 24.99 0.02
C TYR A 703 -23.69 24.21 1.17
N ASN A 704 -24.16 23.02 0.83
CA ASN A 704 -25.08 22.23 1.65
C ASN A 704 -24.34 21.28 2.60
N SER A 705 -23.78 21.84 3.67
CA SER A 705 -22.90 21.14 4.59
C SER A 705 -23.10 21.61 6.01
N VAL A 706 -23.00 20.74 7.01
CA VAL A 706 -22.97 21.17 8.42
C VAL A 706 -21.80 22.09 8.76
N MET A 707 -20.75 22.16 7.93
CA MET A 707 -19.69 23.17 8.03
C MET A 707 -20.23 24.60 7.82
N ASN A 708 -21.32 24.77 7.10
CA ASN A 708 -21.93 26.06 6.87
C ASN A 708 -22.88 26.40 8.03
N TYR A 709 -22.73 27.58 8.65
CA TYR A 709 -23.62 28.02 9.73
C TYR A 709 -25.10 28.10 9.38
N ARG A 710 -25.48 28.08 8.10
CA ARG A 710 -26.87 27.89 7.69
C ARG A 710 -27.42 26.54 8.15
N TYR A 711 -26.60 25.50 8.14
CA TYR A 711 -26.97 24.10 8.34
C TYR A 711 -26.37 23.49 9.62
N GLN A 712 -25.33 24.09 10.21
CA GLN A 712 -24.65 23.57 11.42
C GLN A 712 -25.61 23.10 12.53
N MET A 713 -26.66 23.86 12.84
CA MET A 713 -27.53 23.49 13.98
C MET A 713 -28.64 22.52 13.60
N CYS A 714 -29.01 22.43 12.32
CA CYS A 714 -30.25 21.79 11.90
C CYS A 714 -30.08 20.84 10.72
N GLY A 715 -28.84 20.49 10.37
CA GLY A 715 -28.56 19.61 9.25
C GLY A 715 -28.71 20.27 7.89
N VAL A 716 -28.40 19.50 6.86
CA VAL A 716 -28.43 19.87 5.44
C VAL A 716 -29.86 19.89 4.88
N ASP A 717 -30.00 20.53 3.72
CA ASP A 717 -31.20 20.60 2.88
C ASP A 717 -31.22 19.44 1.87
N VAL A 718 -32.23 18.57 1.91
CA VAL A 718 -32.31 17.38 1.03
C VAL A 718 -33.27 17.53 -0.14
N ASP A 719 -33.99 18.65 -0.24
CA ASP A 719 -34.97 18.88 -1.31
C ASP A 719 -34.71 20.13 -2.17
N GLY A 720 -33.69 20.91 -1.81
CA GLY A 720 -33.19 22.06 -2.56
C GLY A 720 -34.00 23.34 -2.35
N ASP A 721 -34.85 23.41 -1.32
CA ASP A 721 -35.66 24.59 -0.99
C ASP A 721 -34.91 25.64 -0.14
N THR A 722 -33.65 25.37 0.20
CA THR A 722 -32.71 26.13 1.04
C THR A 722 -33.01 26.15 2.53
N PHE A 723 -33.89 25.28 2.99
CA PHE A 723 -34.18 25.06 4.40
C PHE A 723 -33.55 23.74 4.91
N PRO A 724 -33.08 23.72 6.16
CA PRO A 724 -32.48 22.53 6.75
C PRO A 724 -33.54 21.47 7.09
N ASP A 725 -33.20 20.19 6.88
CA ASP A 725 -34.12 19.04 7.03
C ASP A 725 -33.74 18.08 8.18
N LEU A 726 -32.90 18.51 9.13
CA LEU A 726 -32.41 17.68 10.25
C LEU A 726 -31.58 16.47 9.79
N VAL A 727 -30.95 16.56 8.63
CA VAL A 727 -30.05 15.53 8.11
C VAL A 727 -28.60 15.93 8.39
N LEU A 728 -27.86 15.09 9.11
CA LEU A 728 -26.45 15.33 9.38
C LEU A 728 -25.59 14.85 8.20
N ASP A 729 -24.96 15.77 7.48
CA ASP A 729 -24.11 15.46 6.32
C ASP A 729 -23.15 16.61 5.97
N TYR A 730 -22.09 16.30 5.23
CA TYR A 730 -21.30 17.30 4.50
C TYR A 730 -21.79 17.47 3.07
N SER A 731 -21.31 18.50 2.37
CA SER A 731 -21.70 18.71 0.99
C SER A 731 -21.06 17.70 0.05
N SER A 732 -21.86 17.19 -0.89
CA SER A 732 -21.41 16.36 -2.01
C SER A 732 -21.09 17.18 -3.29
N GLY A 733 -21.12 18.52 -3.23
CA GLY A 733 -20.77 19.38 -4.37
C GLY A 733 -21.75 19.30 -5.55
N ASN A 734 -23.02 19.00 -5.28
CA ASN A 734 -24.03 18.74 -6.31
C ASN A 734 -24.79 19.99 -6.77
N TYR A 735 -24.67 21.13 -6.06
CA TYR A 735 -25.45 22.33 -6.33
C TYR A 735 -24.71 23.30 -7.24
N ILE A 736 -25.48 24.06 -8.05
CA ILE A 736 -24.90 24.93 -9.08
C ILE A 736 -24.27 26.18 -8.46
N ASP A 737 -23.35 26.80 -9.19
CA ASP A 737 -22.89 28.15 -8.89
C ASP A 737 -24.05 29.15 -8.95
N LEU A 738 -24.14 29.99 -7.92
CA LEU A 738 -25.12 31.05 -7.83
C LEU A 738 -24.44 32.39 -8.05
N ASN A 739 -24.77 33.06 -9.16
CA ASN A 739 -24.34 34.42 -9.43
C ASN A 739 -25.30 35.40 -8.77
N GLU A 740 -24.89 36.00 -7.65
CA GLU A 740 -25.69 36.94 -6.86
C GLU A 740 -26.11 38.20 -7.65
N SER A 741 -25.42 38.52 -8.74
CA SER A 741 -25.78 39.62 -9.64
C SER A 741 -26.79 39.23 -10.73
N ASN A 742 -27.11 37.95 -10.87
CA ASN A 742 -27.93 37.39 -11.94
C ASN A 742 -28.60 36.07 -11.52
N LEU A 743 -29.30 36.07 -10.40
CA LEU A 743 -29.99 34.89 -9.88
C LEU A 743 -31.20 34.51 -10.73
N ASN A 744 -31.51 33.22 -10.73
CA ASN A 744 -32.69 32.65 -11.37
C ASN A 744 -33.52 31.90 -10.32
N GLU A 745 -34.71 32.40 -10.07
CA GLU A 745 -35.61 31.85 -9.06
C GLU A 745 -36.19 30.52 -9.50
N THR A 746 -36.49 30.34 -10.79
CA THR A 746 -37.20 29.14 -11.30
C THR A 746 -36.40 27.84 -11.13
N ILE A 747 -35.08 27.94 -10.99
CA ILE A 747 -34.18 26.78 -10.94
C ILE A 747 -33.55 26.56 -9.55
N GLY A 748 -33.71 27.52 -8.64
CA GLY A 748 -33.19 27.46 -7.27
C GLY A 748 -31.68 27.15 -7.19
N VAL A 749 -31.27 26.43 -6.15
CA VAL A 749 -29.87 26.04 -5.91
C VAL A 749 -29.43 24.79 -6.66
N THR A 750 -30.39 23.95 -7.09
CA THR A 750 -30.12 22.68 -7.78
C THR A 750 -29.94 22.85 -9.29
N GLY A 751 -30.34 24.00 -9.85
CA GLY A 751 -30.40 24.24 -11.30
C GLY A 751 -31.63 23.61 -11.98
N VAL A 752 -32.45 22.85 -11.26
CA VAL A 752 -33.69 22.24 -11.76
C VAL A 752 -34.93 22.49 -10.88
N GLY A 753 -34.75 23.21 -9.77
CA GLY A 753 -35.79 23.52 -8.78
C GLY A 753 -35.63 22.73 -7.47
N PRO A 754 -36.41 23.07 -6.43
CA PRO A 754 -37.58 23.94 -6.44
C PRO A 754 -37.25 25.42 -6.67
N ALA A 755 -38.27 26.18 -7.05
CA ALA A 755 -38.12 27.60 -7.29
C ALA A 755 -37.96 28.36 -5.97
N ILE A 756 -37.03 29.32 -5.92
CA ILE A 756 -36.69 30.10 -4.73
C ILE A 756 -36.95 31.56 -5.01
N ASP A 757 -37.83 32.18 -4.21
CA ASP A 757 -38.07 33.62 -4.21
C ASP A 757 -36.87 34.34 -3.56
N TRP A 758 -35.84 34.62 -4.36
CA TRP A 758 -34.59 35.22 -3.89
C TRP A 758 -34.81 36.66 -3.44
N ASP A 759 -35.83 37.32 -3.99
CA ASP A 759 -36.07 38.74 -3.82
C ASP A 759 -37.20 39.07 -2.81
N LEU A 760 -37.89 38.04 -2.35
CA LEU A 760 -38.94 38.04 -1.33
C LEU A 760 -40.16 38.90 -1.70
N ASP A 761 -40.47 39.05 -2.99
CA ASP A 761 -41.64 39.80 -3.45
C ASP A 761 -42.93 38.93 -3.57
N GLY A 762 -42.80 37.61 -3.37
CA GLY A 762 -43.88 36.64 -3.47
C GLY A 762 -44.02 35.98 -4.86
N ASN A 763 -43.11 36.26 -5.78
CA ASN A 763 -42.98 35.61 -7.08
C ASN A 763 -41.66 34.84 -7.13
N SER A 764 -41.66 33.62 -7.67
CA SER A 764 -40.46 32.78 -7.81
C SER A 764 -40.17 32.39 -9.26
N ASN A 765 -40.63 33.23 -10.21
CA ASN A 765 -40.50 32.98 -11.65
C ASN A 765 -39.58 33.98 -12.36
N GLU A 766 -38.66 34.62 -11.62
CA GLU A 766 -37.83 35.70 -12.16
C GLU A 766 -36.38 35.28 -12.38
N THR A 767 -35.71 36.05 -13.25
CA THR A 767 -34.31 35.86 -13.62
C THR A 767 -33.62 37.22 -13.66
N GLY A 768 -32.32 37.26 -13.44
CA GLY A 768 -31.58 38.52 -13.38
C GLY A 768 -31.80 39.25 -12.05
N ILE A 769 -32.16 38.51 -11.01
CA ILE A 769 -32.34 39.04 -9.66
C ILE A 769 -30.96 39.32 -9.06
N ASN A 770 -30.83 40.49 -8.43
CA ASN A 770 -29.57 40.99 -7.90
C ASN A 770 -29.64 41.08 -6.37
N ARG A 771 -29.23 40.00 -5.70
CA ARG A 771 -29.35 39.83 -4.25
C ARG A 771 -28.13 39.12 -3.70
N ASN A 772 -27.61 39.64 -2.59
CA ASN A 772 -26.69 38.90 -1.73
C ASN A 772 -27.53 37.88 -0.94
N ILE A 773 -27.20 36.60 -1.08
CA ILE A 773 -27.98 35.46 -0.59
C ILE A 773 -27.27 34.69 0.52
N ASN A 774 -26.02 35.05 0.81
CA ASN A 774 -25.23 34.48 1.90
C ASN A 774 -25.48 35.20 3.24
N CYS A 775 -26.74 35.53 3.51
CA CYS A 775 -27.12 36.24 4.72
C CYS A 775 -27.48 35.31 5.88
N LYS A 776 -27.14 35.73 7.09
CA LYS A 776 -27.50 35.02 8.32
C LYS A 776 -29.00 34.87 8.43
N ILE A 777 -29.45 33.63 8.65
CA ILE A 777 -30.83 33.32 8.99
C ILE A 777 -31.05 33.62 10.48
N TRP A 778 -32.07 34.40 10.79
CA TRP A 778 -32.48 34.65 12.17
C TRP A 778 -33.20 33.43 12.74
N ASP A 779 -32.89 33.07 13.99
CA ASP A 779 -33.44 31.90 14.69
C ASP A 779 -33.12 30.52 14.08
N ALA A 780 -32.10 30.40 13.20
CA ALA A 780 -31.56 29.14 12.67
C ALA A 780 -31.28 28.04 13.73
N TRP A 781 -31.31 28.44 15.00
CA TRP A 781 -31.23 27.61 16.19
C TRP A 781 -32.44 26.70 16.38
N ASN A 782 -33.67 27.17 16.17
CA ASN A 782 -34.92 26.46 16.51
C ASN A 782 -35.38 25.32 15.56
N CYS A 783 -34.50 24.79 14.70
CA CYS A 783 -34.77 23.87 13.60
C CYS A 783 -36.21 23.84 13.08
N GLY A 784 -36.64 24.95 12.49
CA GLY A 784 -37.98 25.14 11.93
C GLY A 784 -37.94 25.81 10.56
N PRO A 785 -39.11 26.05 9.93
CA PRO A 785 -39.16 26.69 8.62
C PRO A 785 -38.68 28.14 8.74
N TYR A 786 -37.45 28.37 8.31
CA TYR A 786 -36.85 29.69 8.35
C TYR A 786 -37.35 30.55 7.19
N ALA A 787 -37.16 31.87 7.28
CA ALA A 787 -37.33 32.71 6.12
C ALA A 787 -35.98 32.83 5.42
N LEU A 788 -35.97 32.60 4.09
CA LEU A 788 -34.87 33.04 3.23
C LEU A 788 -34.53 34.48 3.59
N THR A 789 -33.27 34.71 3.96
CA THR A 789 -32.77 36.05 4.25
C THR A 789 -31.83 36.42 3.12
N THR A 790 -32.21 37.45 2.35
CA THR A 790 -31.39 38.01 1.28
C THR A 790 -31.37 39.53 1.39
N LYS A 791 -30.36 40.18 0.81
CA LYS A 791 -30.23 41.64 0.80
C LYS A 791 -29.93 42.14 -0.59
N THR A 792 -30.26 43.41 -0.85
CA THR A 792 -29.75 44.10 -2.04
C THR A 792 -28.24 44.21 -1.95
N CYS A 793 -27.56 43.91 -3.05
CA CYS A 793 -26.11 44.00 -3.15
C CYS A 793 -25.57 45.36 -2.70
N GLY A 794 -24.44 45.36 -1.98
CA GLY A 794 -23.89 46.54 -1.31
C GLY A 794 -24.43 46.78 0.11
N SER A 795 -25.35 45.95 0.61
CA SER A 795 -25.88 46.03 1.97
C SER A 795 -25.17 45.04 2.90
N GLY A 796 -24.09 45.45 3.57
CA GLY A 796 -23.19 44.52 4.31
C GLY A 796 -23.58 44.12 5.74
N SER A 797 -24.78 44.44 6.24
CA SER A 797 -25.15 44.06 7.62
C SER A 797 -25.75 42.66 7.68
N ASN A 798 -25.10 41.75 8.42
CA ASN A 798 -25.54 40.36 8.70
C ASN A 798 -25.48 39.40 7.50
N CYS A 799 -24.64 39.65 6.52
CA CYS A 799 -24.32 38.68 5.46
C CYS A 799 -22.84 38.31 5.50
N GLY A 800 -22.49 37.17 4.90
CA GLY A 800 -21.13 36.66 4.85
C GLY A 800 -20.16 37.62 4.17
N ASP A 801 -20.67 38.46 3.28
CA ASP A 801 -19.95 39.59 2.70
C ASP A 801 -20.88 40.79 2.39
N SER A 802 -20.36 41.81 1.70
CA SER A 802 -21.10 43.03 1.34
C SER A 802 -21.28 43.23 -0.18
N SER A 803 -20.70 42.33 -0.96
CA SER A 803 -20.65 42.30 -2.41
C SER A 803 -21.71 41.33 -2.96
N CYS A 804 -21.79 41.25 -4.29
CA CYS A 804 -22.51 40.18 -4.95
C CYS A 804 -21.53 39.45 -5.86
N ASN A 805 -21.25 38.23 -5.47
CA ASN A 805 -20.22 37.38 -6.05
C ASN A 805 -20.88 36.19 -6.75
N VAL A 806 -20.04 35.37 -7.38
CA VAL A 806 -20.44 34.00 -7.68
C VAL A 806 -20.08 33.19 -6.44
N ILE A 807 -21.07 32.53 -5.85
CA ILE A 807 -20.86 31.60 -4.75
C ILE A 807 -21.03 30.18 -5.27
N SER A 808 -20.09 29.30 -4.92
CA SER A 808 -20.02 27.93 -5.42
C SER A 808 -20.29 26.93 -4.31
N ASP A 809 -20.89 25.79 -4.64
CA ASP A 809 -20.83 24.62 -3.76
C ASP A 809 -19.39 24.10 -3.68
N TYR A 810 -19.13 23.19 -2.75
CA TYR A 810 -17.87 22.48 -2.62
C TYR A 810 -18.14 21.05 -2.18
N ASN A 811 -17.49 20.08 -2.83
CA ASN A 811 -17.62 18.69 -2.40
C ASN A 811 -16.69 18.47 -1.21
N ASP A 812 -17.23 18.56 -0.01
CA ASP A 812 -16.47 18.34 1.22
C ASP A 812 -15.96 16.91 1.29
N TRP A 813 -16.82 15.92 1.04
CA TRP A 813 -16.47 14.51 1.18
C TRP A 813 -15.25 14.12 0.32
N LEU A 814 -15.17 14.60 -0.92
CA LEU A 814 -14.03 14.35 -1.82
C LEU A 814 -12.76 15.15 -1.47
N ASN A 815 -12.84 16.12 -0.55
CA ASN A 815 -11.73 17.02 -0.22
C ASN A 815 -11.39 17.06 1.28
N ILE A 816 -11.87 16.08 2.05
CA ILE A 816 -11.39 15.83 3.41
C ILE A 816 -9.91 15.44 3.35
N VAL A 817 -9.13 15.94 4.30
CA VAL A 817 -7.72 15.58 4.46
C VAL A 817 -7.55 14.67 5.68
N TYR A 818 -7.04 13.46 5.44
CA TYR A 818 -6.82 12.46 6.47
C TYR A 818 -5.45 12.57 7.16
N SER A 819 -4.45 13.13 6.47
CA SER A 819 -3.08 13.29 6.98
C SER A 819 -2.91 14.33 8.12
N GLY A 820 -3.99 14.97 8.56
CA GLY A 820 -4.00 16.00 9.60
C GLY A 820 -3.59 15.49 10.99
N ILE A 821 -3.50 14.18 11.18
CA ILE A 821 -3.14 13.49 12.43
C ILE A 821 -1.65 13.55 12.79
N SER A 822 -0.77 14.01 11.90
CA SER A 822 0.70 13.90 12.06
C SER A 822 1.42 15.13 12.65
N GLU A 823 0.72 16.21 13.01
CA GLU A 823 1.34 17.45 13.53
C GLU A 823 1.37 17.47 15.08
N SER A 824 2.37 16.81 15.69
CA SER A 824 2.56 16.75 17.15
C SER A 824 3.12 18.04 17.80
N ASP A 825 2.48 19.19 17.54
CA ASP A 825 2.68 20.53 18.14
C ASP A 825 3.62 21.53 17.42
N PHE A 826 3.40 22.85 17.69
CA PHE A 826 4.08 24.09 17.22
C PHE A 826 3.31 25.04 16.26
N ALA A 827 2.14 25.55 16.71
CA ALA A 827 1.54 26.91 16.61
C ALA A 827 1.96 27.94 15.50
N PRO A 828 1.14 28.98 15.17
CA PRO A 828 -0.31 29.18 15.33
C PRO A 828 -1.02 29.11 13.97
N LYS A 829 -2.09 28.33 13.85
CA LYS A 829 -2.83 28.20 12.58
C LYS A 829 -4.32 28.44 12.83
N GLU A 830 -4.96 28.94 11.77
CA GLU A 830 -6.18 29.76 11.78
C GLU A 830 -7.34 29.14 12.56
N ILE A 831 -7.56 29.59 13.81
CA ILE A 831 -8.75 29.22 14.58
C ILE A 831 -10.00 29.77 13.91
N ILE A 832 -10.99 28.91 13.79
CA ILE A 832 -12.34 29.28 13.38
C ILE A 832 -13.29 29.24 14.58
N TYR A 833 -14.03 30.34 14.80
CA TYR A 833 -14.90 30.55 15.96
C TYR A 833 -16.37 30.25 15.67
N CYS A 834 -16.90 29.19 16.25
CA CYS A 834 -18.26 28.70 16.00
C CYS A 834 -19.34 29.39 16.84
N GLY A 835 -19.95 30.47 16.34
CA GLY A 835 -21.04 31.12 17.07
C GLY A 835 -21.93 32.11 16.29
N PRO A 836 -23.21 32.29 16.67
CA PRO A 836 -24.14 33.16 15.98
C PRO A 836 -24.04 34.55 16.56
N GLY A 837 -23.10 35.29 16.02
CA GLY A 837 -22.98 36.72 16.26
C GLY A 837 -22.03 37.01 17.39
N GLU A 838 -20.83 37.42 17.02
CA GLU A 838 -20.33 38.74 17.39
C GLU A 838 -19.20 39.14 16.43
N ARG A 839 -19.00 40.45 16.31
CA ARG A 839 -18.08 41.07 15.36
C ARG A 839 -16.64 40.72 15.71
N ILE A 840 -15.87 40.28 14.74
CA ILE A 840 -14.40 40.20 14.84
C ILE A 840 -13.83 41.60 14.53
N PRO A 841 -13.09 42.24 15.46
CA PRO A 841 -12.06 43.19 15.06
C PRO A 841 -10.89 42.36 14.54
N ILE A 842 -10.69 42.35 13.22
CA ILE A 842 -9.49 41.79 12.61
C ILE A 842 -8.31 42.63 13.13
N GLY A 843 -7.50 42.05 14.01
CA GLY A 843 -6.21 42.61 14.42
C GLY A 843 -5.18 42.31 13.34
N ASN A 844 -4.56 43.37 12.82
CA ASN A 844 -3.56 43.41 11.74
C ASN A 844 -2.59 42.24 11.65
#